data_AF-A0A934FK12-F1
#
_entry.id   AF-A0A934FK12-F1
#
_cell.length_a   1.000
_cell.length_b   1.000
_cell.length_c   1.000
_cell.angle_alpha   90.00
_cell.angle_beta   90.00
_cell.angle_gamma   90.00
#
_symmetry.space_group_name_H-M   'P 1'
#
loop_
_entity.id
_entity.type
_entity.pdbx_description
1 polymer ?
#
loop_
_entity_poly.entity_id
_entity_poly.type
_entity_poly.pdbx_seq_one_letter_code
_entity_poly.pdbx_strand_id
1 'polypeptide(L)'
;MIKRVLAWADERTGLGRFAEAFLFQNIPGGSRWRYVWGALLLYVFLLQAVTGFFLWTAYSPSTQTAWESIHYVQHEMTGGWVLRGLHHFGAQAFIVVLVLHLLQLVIYGVYRAPREVNFWLVLVLLPLAIAMSTTGWLLPYDQHGFWASRVPIGIMGVTPVLGPLLQKIAMGGSSFGHHTLTHFLALHAGLLPLCVALVLAAHYYLTRKHGFADAPKDCACPDEKYFPAQFLKDSAACLAVLVVLLAFVLVPHWQNPSAAPGIHLGAPADPSEQYSAARPEWFMLFLFQFLKYFPGGTEVWGAMVIPGLVGAVVALMPFVAKWKHGHRFNVLFISTLFLAAVTLGRIAVNEDNQDETYLAAKAQSARAADRIRDLTIERGIPPSGAAALLRDDPLTQGPKLFAKNCASCHRFDGHDGLGRKPLNTYTVRAGDTWESIAEFRFIKPEQVRELNQSLGDRPLKPGDQVTVYARPWAPDMKGFASRGWLAGLMDPARVDGPHYFGGTKFKDGKMVKWVKKNATPEKADDLKLVIAALSAEARLKSQLGSDKTDASRIKQGRALMAGEIACTDCHSFGKKDPDATAPDLTGYGSRAWLMRFISNPAHADFYGKRNDRMPAFAEKKILDAKAIGLLADWLRGEWYEPPKSGGK
;
A
#
# COMPACT_ATOMS: atom_id res chain seq x y z
N MET A 1 16.41 -47.48 36.95
CA MET A 1 14.98 -47.42 36.60
C MET A 1 14.75 -46.85 35.19
N ILE A 2 15.21 -45.64 34.88
CA ILE A 2 15.06 -45.00 33.55
C ILE A 2 15.56 -45.87 32.39
N LYS A 3 16.76 -46.47 32.49
CA LYS A 3 17.29 -47.38 31.44
C LYS A 3 16.39 -48.60 31.17
N ARG A 4 15.73 -49.14 32.20
CA ARG A 4 14.82 -50.28 32.05
C ARG A 4 13.51 -49.86 31.38
N VAL A 5 13.00 -48.68 31.69
CA VAL A 5 11.81 -48.09 31.04
C VAL A 5 12.11 -47.78 29.58
N LEU A 6 13.27 -47.21 29.27
CA LEU A 6 13.70 -46.94 27.90
C LEU A 6 13.90 -48.22 27.09
N ALA A 7 14.51 -49.26 27.67
CA ALA A 7 14.66 -50.56 27.01
C ALA A 7 13.30 -51.24 26.75
N TRP A 8 12.39 -51.23 27.72
CA TRP A 8 11.03 -51.75 27.57
C TRP A 8 10.24 -51.03 26.47
N ALA A 9 10.42 -49.70 26.37
CA ALA A 9 9.78 -48.88 25.35
C ALA A 9 10.41 -49.11 23.97
N ASP A 10 11.73 -49.20 23.88
CA ASP A 10 12.44 -49.47 22.63
C ASP A 10 12.12 -50.87 22.08
N GLU A 11 12.00 -51.88 22.93
CA GLU A 11 11.58 -53.23 22.53
C GLU A 11 10.22 -53.23 21.82
N ARG A 12 9.27 -52.39 22.27
CA ARG A 12 7.89 -52.32 21.74
C ARG A 12 7.75 -51.39 20.55
N THR A 13 8.54 -50.31 20.51
CA THR A 13 8.38 -49.24 19.53
C THR A 13 9.44 -49.28 18.43
N GLY A 14 10.60 -49.89 18.69
CA GLY A 14 11.76 -49.90 17.80
C GLY A 14 12.40 -48.52 17.58
N LEU A 15 12.02 -47.51 18.38
CA LEU A 15 12.44 -46.11 18.18
C LEU A 15 13.94 -45.91 18.40
N GLY A 16 14.57 -46.69 19.27
CA GLY A 16 16.01 -46.69 19.52
C GLY A 16 16.80 -47.13 18.30
N ARG A 17 16.38 -48.21 17.61
CA ARG A 17 16.99 -48.63 16.34
C ARG A 17 16.87 -47.58 15.24
N PHE A 18 15.73 -46.88 15.18
CA PHE A 18 15.54 -45.76 14.25
C PHE A 18 16.45 -44.57 14.61
N ALA A 19 16.52 -44.20 15.89
CA ALA A 19 17.37 -43.12 16.38
C ALA A 19 18.87 -43.41 16.17
N GLU A 20 19.30 -44.65 16.37
CA GLU A 20 20.68 -45.07 16.13
C GLU A 20 21.03 -45.00 14.64
N ALA A 21 20.15 -45.51 13.78
CA ALA A 21 20.29 -45.37 12.34
C ALA A 21 20.35 -43.89 11.90
N PHE A 22 19.57 -43.02 12.53
CA PHE A 22 19.57 -41.58 12.27
C PHE A 22 20.89 -40.92 12.69
N LEU A 23 21.28 -41.05 13.96
CA LEU A 23 22.40 -40.34 14.58
C LEU A 23 23.77 -40.84 14.11
N PHE A 24 23.90 -42.13 13.79
CA PHE A 24 25.18 -42.76 13.49
C PHE A 24 25.34 -43.18 12.02
N GLN A 25 24.67 -42.47 11.11
CA GLN A 25 24.94 -42.59 9.68
C GLN A 25 26.38 -42.14 9.37
N ASN A 26 27.07 -42.90 8.53
CA ASN A 26 28.39 -42.52 8.04
C ASN A 26 28.28 -41.38 7.02
N ILE A 27 29.16 -40.39 7.14
CA ILE A 27 29.34 -39.28 6.21
C ILE A 27 30.68 -39.48 5.50
N PRO A 28 30.68 -39.82 4.21
CA PRO A 28 31.88 -39.95 3.41
C PRO A 28 32.72 -38.66 3.41
N GLY A 29 33.99 -38.77 3.80
CA GLY A 29 34.93 -37.66 3.88
C GLY A 29 34.64 -36.62 4.96
N GLY A 30 33.97 -37.03 6.03
CA GLY A 30 33.80 -36.29 7.27
C GLY A 30 32.73 -35.18 7.24
N SER A 31 32.49 -34.59 8.41
CA SER A 31 31.50 -33.51 8.58
C SER A 31 31.93 -32.20 7.92
N ARG A 32 31.02 -31.51 7.19
CA ARG A 32 31.34 -30.30 6.40
C ARG A 32 30.23 -29.26 6.45
N TRP A 33 30.60 -27.97 6.44
CA TRP A 33 29.63 -26.86 6.39
C TRP A 33 28.75 -26.87 5.14
N ARG A 34 29.21 -27.41 4.01
CA ARG A 34 28.39 -27.54 2.81
C ARG A 34 27.18 -28.50 2.99
N TYR A 35 27.17 -29.37 4.00
CA TYR A 35 26.06 -30.30 4.19
C TYR A 35 24.88 -29.71 4.98
N VAL A 36 25.02 -28.51 5.54
CA VAL A 36 24.01 -27.90 6.43
C VAL A 36 22.71 -27.50 5.73
N TRP A 37 22.72 -27.27 4.41
CA TRP A 37 21.56 -26.72 3.69
C TRP A 37 20.31 -27.60 3.77
N GLY A 38 20.47 -28.93 3.75
CA GLY A 38 19.34 -29.85 3.88
C GLY A 38 18.68 -29.77 5.26
N ALA A 39 19.49 -29.74 6.32
CA ALA A 39 19.02 -29.55 7.69
C ALA A 39 18.37 -28.18 7.89
N LEU A 40 18.94 -27.12 7.31
CA LEU A 40 18.36 -25.78 7.31
C LEU A 40 16.99 -25.73 6.62
N LEU A 41 16.80 -26.38 5.47
CA LEU A 41 15.50 -26.44 4.81
C LEU A 41 14.44 -27.10 5.66
N LEU A 42 14.77 -28.24 6.28
CA LEU A 42 13.87 -28.93 7.19
C LEU A 42 13.55 -28.05 8.41
N TYR A 43 14.57 -27.41 9.01
CA TYR A 43 14.39 -26.51 10.14
C TYR A 43 13.46 -25.34 9.81
N VAL A 44 13.71 -24.64 8.70
CA VAL A 44 12.88 -23.50 8.28
C VAL A 44 11.46 -23.96 7.93
N PHE A 45 11.29 -25.13 7.29
CA PHE A 45 9.96 -25.70 7.06
C PHE A 45 9.20 -25.97 8.37
N LEU A 46 9.85 -26.58 9.36
CA LEU A 46 9.25 -26.82 10.68
C LEU A 46 8.92 -25.51 11.39
N LEU A 47 9.79 -24.50 11.30
CA LEU A 47 9.52 -23.15 11.80
C LEU A 47 8.26 -22.59 11.14
N GLN A 48 8.12 -22.70 9.81
CA GLN A 48 6.93 -22.24 9.09
C GLN A 48 5.66 -23.00 9.50
N ALA A 49 5.74 -24.32 9.64
CA ALA A 49 4.60 -25.15 10.04
C ALA A 49 4.12 -24.81 11.47
N VAL A 50 5.05 -24.70 12.42
CA VAL A 50 4.72 -24.35 13.82
C VAL A 50 4.17 -22.94 13.91
N THR A 51 4.86 -21.96 13.32
CA THR A 51 4.39 -20.57 13.36
C THR A 51 3.06 -20.39 12.63
N GLY A 52 2.89 -21.04 11.48
CA GLY A 52 1.65 -21.03 10.69
C GLY A 52 0.47 -21.64 11.44
N PHE A 53 0.67 -22.74 12.18
CA PHE A 53 -0.37 -23.34 13.01
C PHE A 53 -0.89 -22.35 14.08
N PHE A 54 -0.01 -21.69 14.82
CA PHE A 54 -0.41 -20.70 15.83
C PHE A 54 -1.03 -19.43 15.22
N LEU A 55 -0.60 -19.02 14.02
CA LEU A 55 -1.26 -17.93 13.30
C LEU A 55 -2.67 -18.34 12.86
N TRP A 56 -2.84 -19.59 12.42
CA TRP A 56 -4.13 -20.09 11.96
C TRP A 56 -5.18 -20.13 13.09
N THR A 57 -4.78 -20.41 14.35
CA THR A 57 -5.72 -20.39 15.48
C THR A 57 -6.29 -19.00 15.80
N ALA A 58 -5.65 -17.93 15.34
CA ALA A 58 -6.09 -16.55 15.51
C ALA A 58 -6.67 -15.93 14.23
N TYR A 59 -6.67 -16.64 13.10
CA TYR A 59 -7.02 -16.10 11.79
C TYR A 59 -8.50 -16.32 11.43
N SER A 60 -9.15 -15.28 10.88
CA SER A 60 -10.55 -15.34 10.44
C SER A 60 -10.66 -15.10 8.92
N PRO A 61 -10.98 -16.12 8.10
CA PRO A 61 -10.92 -16.02 6.64
C PRO A 61 -12.17 -15.39 6.02
N SER A 62 -12.34 -14.08 6.16
CA SER A 62 -13.34 -13.33 5.38
C SER A 62 -12.79 -11.99 4.89
N THR A 63 -13.43 -11.40 3.88
CA THR A 63 -13.00 -10.08 3.37
C THR A 63 -13.24 -8.95 4.37
N GLN A 64 -14.02 -9.21 5.42
CA GLN A 64 -14.33 -8.28 6.49
C GLN A 64 -13.38 -8.48 7.68
N THR A 65 -13.06 -9.73 8.01
CA THR A 65 -12.37 -10.12 9.26
C THR A 65 -10.91 -10.56 9.08
N ALA A 66 -10.43 -10.81 7.85
CA ALA A 66 -9.06 -11.28 7.63
C ALA A 66 -8.01 -10.24 8.06
N TRP A 67 -8.14 -9.02 7.56
CA TRP A 67 -7.26 -7.93 7.95
C TRP A 67 -7.35 -7.64 9.45
N GLU A 68 -8.56 -7.66 10.02
CA GLU A 68 -8.82 -7.49 11.45
C GLU A 68 -8.09 -8.55 12.30
N SER A 69 -8.20 -9.82 11.92
CA SER A 69 -7.56 -10.91 12.65
C SER A 69 -6.03 -10.79 12.63
N ILE A 70 -5.45 -10.32 11.53
CA ILE A 70 -4.01 -10.05 11.44
C ILE A 70 -3.63 -8.78 12.20
N HIS A 71 -4.49 -7.75 12.23
CA HIS A 71 -4.30 -6.59 13.09
C HIS A 71 -4.26 -7.00 14.58
N TYR A 72 -5.15 -7.89 15.01
CA TYR A 72 -5.15 -8.48 16.36
C TYR A 72 -3.84 -9.24 16.64
N VAL A 73 -3.42 -10.15 15.74
CA VAL A 73 -2.13 -10.86 15.89
C VAL A 73 -0.96 -9.87 16.00
N GLN A 74 -1.01 -8.79 15.23
CA GLN A 74 0.08 -7.83 15.13
C GLN A 74 0.18 -6.89 16.35
N HIS A 75 -0.95 -6.48 16.94
CA HIS A 75 -0.96 -5.40 17.94
C HIS A 75 -1.47 -5.83 19.31
N GLU A 76 -2.33 -6.85 19.40
CA GLU A 76 -3.02 -7.22 20.64
C GLU A 76 -2.55 -8.56 21.22
N MET A 77 -2.22 -9.52 20.36
CA MET A 77 -1.77 -10.84 20.78
C MET A 77 -0.35 -10.79 21.36
N THR A 78 -0.18 -11.26 22.61
CA THR A 78 1.14 -11.33 23.27
C THR A 78 2.14 -12.12 22.42
N GLY A 79 3.19 -11.44 21.95
CA GLY A 79 4.22 -12.03 21.08
C GLY A 79 3.75 -12.34 19.64
N GLY A 80 2.53 -11.95 19.26
CA GLY A 80 1.97 -12.23 17.94
C GLY A 80 2.72 -11.53 16.79
N TRP A 81 3.26 -10.33 17.02
CA TRP A 81 4.13 -9.65 16.05
C TRP A 81 5.46 -10.39 15.81
N VAL A 82 6.02 -11.06 16.82
CA VAL A 82 7.21 -11.91 16.67
C VAL A 82 6.85 -13.17 15.89
N LEU A 83 5.74 -13.80 16.25
CA LEU A 83 5.22 -14.98 15.58
C LEU A 83 4.99 -14.72 14.08
N ARG A 84 4.28 -13.62 13.76
CA ARG A 84 4.02 -13.17 12.38
C ARG A 84 5.32 -12.80 11.65
N GLY A 85 6.23 -12.10 12.33
CA GLY A 85 7.53 -11.73 11.78
C GLY A 85 8.38 -12.95 11.42
N LEU A 86 8.49 -13.93 12.32
CA LEU A 86 9.21 -15.19 12.09
C LEU A 86 8.59 -15.99 10.95
N HIS A 87 7.26 -16.03 10.85
CA HIS A 87 6.58 -16.67 9.73
C HIS A 87 6.93 -15.98 8.40
N HIS A 88 6.79 -14.65 8.34
CA HIS A 88 7.08 -13.86 7.14
C HIS A 88 8.55 -13.97 6.69
N PHE A 89 9.53 -13.69 7.55
CA PHE A 89 10.94 -13.75 7.18
C PHE A 89 11.43 -15.19 7.02
N GLY A 90 10.86 -16.15 7.76
CA GLY A 90 11.16 -17.57 7.58
C GLY A 90 10.73 -18.09 6.22
N ALA A 91 9.61 -17.61 5.65
CA ALA A 91 9.21 -17.95 4.29
C ALA A 91 10.24 -17.46 3.26
N GLN A 92 10.77 -16.25 3.45
CA GLN A 92 11.84 -15.72 2.60
C GLN A 92 13.14 -16.52 2.76
N ALA A 93 13.52 -16.88 4.00
CA ALA A 93 14.69 -17.70 4.26
C ALA A 93 14.57 -19.08 3.62
N PHE A 94 13.37 -19.68 3.59
CA PHE A 94 13.14 -20.95 2.91
C PHE A 94 13.52 -20.88 1.43
N ILE A 95 13.09 -19.83 0.72
CA ILE A 95 13.43 -19.62 -0.69
C ILE A 95 14.94 -19.42 -0.87
N VAL A 96 15.58 -18.59 -0.05
CA VAL A 96 17.04 -18.36 -0.12
C VAL A 96 17.81 -19.66 0.07
N VAL A 97 17.52 -20.39 1.14
CA VAL A 97 18.19 -21.66 1.47
C VAL A 97 17.93 -22.69 0.36
N LEU A 98 16.73 -22.73 -0.22
CA LEU A 98 16.39 -23.67 -1.30
C LEU A 98 17.18 -23.38 -2.59
N VAL A 99 17.30 -22.11 -2.97
CA VAL A 99 18.11 -21.69 -4.13
C VAL A 99 19.60 -21.99 -3.89
N LEU A 100 20.12 -21.69 -2.70
CA LEU A 100 21.51 -22.02 -2.33
C LEU A 100 21.75 -23.54 -2.34
N HIS A 101 20.78 -24.32 -1.86
CA HIS A 101 20.83 -25.77 -1.91
C HIS A 101 20.86 -26.27 -3.36
N LEU A 102 19.99 -25.75 -4.24
CA LEU A 102 19.97 -26.10 -5.66
C LEU A 102 21.30 -25.75 -6.36
N LEU A 103 21.83 -24.54 -6.12
CA LEU A 103 23.13 -24.11 -6.67
C LEU A 103 24.24 -25.05 -6.21
N GLN A 104 24.26 -25.43 -4.93
CA GLN A 104 25.22 -26.39 -4.41
C GLN A 104 25.11 -27.73 -5.13
N LEU A 105 23.90 -28.28 -5.30
CA LEU A 105 23.72 -29.54 -6.00
C LEU A 105 24.36 -29.47 -7.39
N VAL A 106 24.08 -28.38 -8.13
CA VAL A 106 24.59 -28.18 -9.50
C VAL A 106 26.11 -28.02 -9.55
N ILE A 107 26.68 -27.16 -8.70
CA ILE A 107 28.13 -26.87 -8.67
C ILE A 107 28.94 -28.14 -8.35
N TYR A 108 28.52 -28.89 -7.34
CA TYR A 108 29.24 -30.07 -6.87
C TYR A 108 28.86 -31.36 -7.61
N GLY A 109 27.90 -31.33 -8.54
CA GLY A 109 27.54 -32.52 -9.32
C GLY A 109 26.86 -33.62 -8.51
N VAL A 110 26.26 -33.28 -7.36
CA VAL A 110 25.66 -34.23 -6.41
C VAL A 110 24.44 -34.95 -7.00
N TYR A 111 23.79 -34.32 -7.99
CA TYR A 111 22.59 -34.81 -8.68
C TYR A 111 22.86 -35.93 -9.70
N ARG A 112 24.12 -36.33 -9.92
CA ARG A 112 24.46 -37.45 -10.82
C ARG A 112 23.94 -38.78 -10.27
N ALA A 113 23.90 -39.80 -11.13
CA ALA A 113 23.49 -41.16 -10.78
C ALA A 113 24.12 -41.64 -9.47
N PRO A 114 23.35 -42.27 -8.55
CA PRO A 114 21.93 -42.68 -8.63
C PRO A 114 20.94 -41.64 -8.03
N ARG A 115 21.29 -40.35 -7.99
CA ARG A 115 20.55 -39.32 -7.22
C ARG A 115 19.67 -38.41 -8.09
N GLU A 116 19.35 -38.81 -9.32
CA GLU A 116 18.56 -38.00 -10.28
C GLU A 116 17.17 -37.69 -9.73
N VAL A 117 16.49 -38.70 -9.18
CA VAL A 117 15.15 -38.52 -8.58
C VAL A 117 15.21 -37.55 -7.40
N ASN A 118 16.26 -37.61 -6.59
CA ASN A 118 16.43 -36.73 -5.46
C ASN A 118 16.58 -35.25 -5.88
N PHE A 119 17.26 -35.02 -7.01
CA PHE A 119 17.38 -33.70 -7.62
C PHE A 119 16.05 -33.19 -8.19
N TRP A 120 15.27 -34.04 -8.85
CA TRP A 120 13.94 -33.65 -9.33
C TRP A 120 12.97 -33.31 -8.20
N LEU A 121 13.06 -33.98 -7.05
CA LEU A 121 12.28 -33.59 -5.87
C LEU A 121 12.63 -32.17 -5.40
N VAL A 122 13.91 -31.78 -5.41
CA VAL A 122 14.31 -30.39 -5.11
C VAL A 122 13.80 -29.41 -6.16
N LEU A 123 13.81 -29.81 -7.44
CA LEU A 123 13.25 -29.00 -8.52
C LEU A 123 11.73 -28.80 -8.37
N VAL A 124 11.00 -29.80 -7.86
CA VAL A 124 9.57 -29.71 -7.53
C VAL A 124 9.31 -28.88 -6.27
N LEU A 125 10.22 -28.88 -5.29
CA LEU A 125 10.09 -28.04 -4.09
C LEU A 125 10.08 -26.54 -4.42
N LEU A 126 10.79 -26.10 -5.46
CA LEU A 126 10.85 -24.68 -5.83
C LEU A 126 9.48 -24.08 -6.23
N PRO A 127 8.74 -24.63 -7.20
CA PRO A 127 7.40 -24.14 -7.51
C PRO A 127 6.40 -24.33 -6.36
N LEU A 128 6.52 -25.40 -5.55
CA LEU A 128 5.70 -25.55 -4.34
C LEU A 128 5.96 -24.44 -3.31
N ALA A 129 7.23 -24.05 -3.12
CA ALA A 129 7.59 -22.96 -2.23
C ALA A 129 7.05 -21.61 -2.72
N ILE A 130 7.13 -21.35 -4.04
CA ILE A 130 6.53 -20.15 -4.66
C ILE A 130 5.01 -20.15 -4.48
N ALA A 131 4.34 -21.31 -4.66
CA ALA A 131 2.89 -21.44 -4.45
C ALA A 131 2.50 -21.23 -2.98
N MET A 132 3.28 -21.75 -2.04
CA MET A 132 3.13 -21.51 -0.60
C MET A 132 3.21 -20.01 -0.28
N SER A 133 4.24 -19.31 -0.77
CA SER A 133 4.37 -17.87 -0.54
C SER A 133 3.24 -17.07 -1.19
N THR A 134 2.87 -17.39 -2.44
CA THR A 134 1.80 -16.69 -3.17
C THR A 134 0.44 -16.81 -2.49
N THR A 135 0.10 -18.01 -1.99
CA THR A 135 -1.16 -18.21 -1.27
C THR A 135 -1.15 -17.55 0.11
N GLY A 136 0.02 -17.47 0.76
CA GLY A 136 0.19 -16.80 2.05
C GLY A 136 0.09 -15.27 2.01
N TRP A 137 0.58 -14.61 0.95
CA TRP A 137 0.57 -13.14 0.87
C TRP A 137 -0.84 -12.54 0.73
N LEU A 138 -1.82 -13.33 0.28
CA LEU A 138 -3.21 -12.88 0.24
C LEU A 138 -3.85 -12.83 1.63
N LEU A 139 -3.41 -13.66 2.56
CA LEU A 139 -4.08 -13.88 3.85
C LEU A 139 -4.16 -12.62 4.74
N PRO A 140 -3.14 -11.73 4.80
CA PRO A 140 -3.27 -10.43 5.45
C PRO A 140 -4.38 -9.54 4.91
N TYR A 141 -4.81 -9.77 3.65
CA TYR A 141 -5.87 -9.01 2.98
C TYR A 141 -5.66 -7.49 3.01
N ASP A 142 -4.40 -7.07 2.90
CA ASP A 142 -4.01 -5.67 2.72
C ASP A 142 -3.94 -5.32 1.21
N GLN A 143 -3.79 -4.03 0.90
CA GLN A 143 -3.71 -3.57 -0.49
C GLN A 143 -2.58 -4.27 -1.29
N HIS A 144 -1.44 -4.52 -0.66
CA HIS A 144 -0.34 -5.20 -1.34
C HIS A 144 -0.70 -6.64 -1.69
N GLY A 145 -1.10 -7.45 -0.71
CA GLY A 145 -1.46 -8.85 -0.89
C GLY A 145 -2.62 -9.03 -1.86
N PHE A 146 -3.68 -8.23 -1.73
CA PHE A 146 -4.84 -8.30 -2.62
C PHE A 146 -4.47 -8.07 -4.09
N TRP A 147 -3.75 -6.97 -4.38
CA TRP A 147 -3.42 -6.60 -5.76
C TRP A 147 -2.28 -7.45 -6.33
N ALA A 148 -1.29 -7.84 -5.53
CA ALA A 148 -0.20 -8.71 -5.95
C ALA A 148 -0.71 -10.11 -6.31
N SER A 149 -1.63 -10.69 -5.54
CA SER A 149 -2.19 -12.04 -5.81
C SER A 149 -3.06 -12.11 -7.07
N ARG A 150 -3.54 -10.99 -7.60
CA ARG A 150 -4.28 -10.97 -8.88
C ARG A 150 -3.38 -11.27 -10.07
N VAL A 151 -2.08 -10.93 -10.00
CA VAL A 151 -1.12 -11.17 -11.09
C VAL A 151 -0.95 -12.67 -11.39
N PRO A 152 -0.58 -13.55 -10.43
CA PRO A 152 -0.45 -14.98 -10.70
C PRO A 152 -1.78 -15.64 -11.09
N ILE A 153 -2.92 -15.15 -10.57
CA ILE A 153 -4.24 -15.61 -11.04
C ILE A 153 -4.50 -15.22 -12.50
N GLY A 154 -4.13 -14.00 -12.90
CA GLY A 154 -4.18 -13.57 -14.29
C GLY A 154 -3.29 -14.44 -15.20
N ILE A 155 -2.08 -14.75 -14.74
CA ILE A 155 -1.15 -15.66 -15.45
C ILE A 155 -1.78 -17.06 -15.60
N MET A 156 -2.42 -17.61 -14.55
CA MET A 156 -3.15 -18.88 -14.68
C MET A 156 -4.22 -18.82 -15.76
N GLY A 157 -4.95 -17.70 -15.85
CA GLY A 157 -6.01 -17.49 -16.85
C GLY A 157 -5.55 -17.56 -18.30
N VAL A 158 -4.31 -17.14 -18.58
CA VAL A 158 -3.73 -17.18 -19.94
C VAL A 158 -3.09 -18.52 -20.28
N THR A 159 -3.15 -19.52 -19.39
CA THR A 159 -2.59 -20.86 -19.66
C THR A 159 -3.33 -21.52 -20.82
N PRO A 160 -2.62 -22.03 -21.85
CA PRO A 160 -3.27 -22.73 -22.94
C PRO A 160 -4.12 -23.91 -22.45
N VAL A 161 -5.25 -24.14 -23.11
CA VAL A 161 -6.21 -25.24 -22.86
C VAL A 161 -6.97 -25.15 -21.53
N LEU A 162 -6.26 -25.07 -20.39
CA LEU A 162 -6.86 -25.18 -19.05
C LEU A 162 -6.96 -23.85 -18.30
N GLY A 163 -6.43 -22.74 -18.85
CA GLY A 163 -6.27 -21.47 -18.13
C GLY A 163 -7.55 -20.92 -17.49
N PRO A 164 -8.64 -20.72 -18.25
CA PRO A 164 -9.89 -20.22 -17.69
C PRO A 164 -10.47 -21.10 -16.58
N LEU A 165 -10.31 -22.43 -16.70
CA LEU A 165 -10.76 -23.38 -15.69
C LEU A 165 -9.92 -23.26 -14.41
N LEU A 166 -8.59 -23.27 -14.55
CA LEU A 166 -7.65 -23.12 -13.42
C LEU A 166 -7.87 -21.80 -12.69
N GLN A 167 -8.05 -20.72 -13.43
CA GLN A 167 -8.33 -19.39 -12.87
C GLN A 167 -9.63 -19.39 -12.08
N LYS A 168 -10.71 -19.98 -12.63
CA LYS A 168 -12.01 -20.06 -11.96
C LYS A 168 -11.94 -20.91 -10.68
N ILE A 169 -11.22 -22.04 -10.71
CA ILE A 169 -11.00 -22.88 -9.52
C ILE A 169 -10.22 -22.11 -8.44
N ALA A 170 -9.15 -21.42 -8.82
CA ALA A 170 -8.34 -20.63 -7.90
C ALA A 170 -9.14 -19.47 -7.28
N MET A 171 -9.96 -18.78 -8.08
CA MET A 171 -10.81 -17.68 -7.58
C MET A 171 -12.01 -18.16 -6.76
N GLY A 172 -12.48 -19.38 -6.98
CA GLY A 172 -13.65 -19.95 -6.31
C GLY A 172 -14.98 -19.30 -6.70
N GLY A 173 -15.01 -18.45 -7.73
CA GLY A 173 -16.19 -17.68 -8.13
C GLY A 173 -16.00 -16.89 -9.43
N SER A 174 -16.97 -16.04 -9.76
CA SER A 174 -16.94 -15.17 -10.95
C SER A 174 -15.99 -13.97 -10.81
N SER A 175 -15.56 -13.65 -9.59
CA SER A 175 -14.68 -12.52 -9.31
C SER A 175 -13.74 -12.83 -8.15
N PHE A 176 -12.59 -12.17 -8.15
CA PHE A 176 -11.64 -12.19 -7.04
C PHE A 176 -12.26 -11.58 -5.78
N GLY A 177 -12.23 -12.29 -4.65
CA GLY A 177 -12.83 -11.82 -3.41
C GLY A 177 -12.89 -12.89 -2.31
N HIS A 178 -14.04 -12.99 -1.63
CA HIS A 178 -14.20 -13.84 -0.45
C HIS A 178 -13.87 -15.32 -0.68
N HIS A 179 -14.42 -15.93 -1.73
CA HIS A 179 -14.14 -17.33 -2.05
C HIS A 179 -12.68 -17.59 -2.42
N THR A 180 -12.00 -16.61 -3.04
CA THR A 180 -10.58 -16.71 -3.35
C THR A 180 -9.76 -16.79 -2.07
N LEU A 181 -10.09 -15.97 -1.08
CA LEU A 181 -9.41 -15.93 0.21
C LEU A 181 -9.56 -17.26 0.97
N THR A 182 -10.78 -17.83 1.03
CA THR A 182 -11.01 -19.10 1.74
C THR A 182 -10.32 -20.27 1.04
N HIS A 183 -10.32 -20.31 -0.30
CA HIS A 183 -9.55 -21.29 -1.07
C HIS A 183 -8.05 -21.17 -0.83
N PHE A 184 -7.53 -19.93 -0.83
CA PHE A 184 -6.11 -19.68 -0.61
C PHE A 184 -5.68 -20.09 0.80
N LEU A 185 -6.52 -19.87 1.82
CA LEU A 185 -6.26 -20.39 3.17
C LEU A 185 -6.21 -21.93 3.16
N ALA A 186 -7.19 -22.61 2.55
CA ALA A 186 -7.21 -24.07 2.50
C ALA A 186 -5.98 -24.65 1.77
N LEU A 187 -5.54 -24.00 0.69
CA LEU A 187 -4.31 -24.34 -0.02
C LEU A 187 -3.08 -24.09 0.84
N HIS A 188 -2.97 -22.92 1.48
CA HIS A 188 -1.80 -22.49 2.22
C HIS A 188 -1.59 -23.22 3.54
N ALA A 189 -2.65 -23.44 4.31
CA ALA A 189 -2.58 -24.07 5.64
C ALA A 189 -2.78 -25.60 5.58
N GLY A 190 -3.39 -26.12 4.50
CA GLY A 190 -3.73 -27.53 4.36
C GLY A 190 -2.91 -28.24 3.27
N LEU A 191 -3.34 -28.09 2.01
CA LEU A 191 -2.88 -28.94 0.92
C LEU A 191 -1.39 -28.74 0.57
N LEU A 192 -0.94 -27.50 0.41
CA LEU A 192 0.42 -27.22 -0.03
C LEU A 192 1.49 -27.59 1.02
N PRO A 193 1.33 -27.32 2.33
CA PRO A 193 2.25 -27.81 3.35
C PRO A 193 2.35 -29.33 3.37
N LEU A 194 1.23 -30.04 3.18
CA LEU A 194 1.22 -31.50 3.09
C LEU A 194 2.02 -31.97 1.87
N CYS A 195 1.83 -31.36 0.70
CA CYS A 195 2.63 -31.67 -0.49
C CYS A 195 4.13 -31.44 -0.24
N VAL A 196 4.50 -30.31 0.37
CA VAL A 196 5.90 -30.03 0.73
C VAL A 196 6.45 -31.07 1.72
N ALA A 197 5.69 -31.43 2.75
CA ALA A 197 6.09 -32.45 3.72
C ALA A 197 6.32 -33.82 3.07
N LEU A 198 5.44 -34.24 2.14
CA LEU A 198 5.59 -35.49 1.40
C LEU A 198 6.83 -35.49 0.50
N VAL A 199 7.09 -34.38 -0.21
CA VAL A 199 8.29 -34.24 -1.04
C VAL A 199 9.55 -34.22 -0.19
N LEU A 200 9.56 -33.51 0.94
CA LEU A 200 10.68 -33.51 1.89
C LEU A 200 10.93 -34.90 2.49
N ALA A 201 9.88 -35.64 2.84
CA ALA A 201 9.99 -37.01 3.34
C ALA A 201 10.58 -37.95 2.28
N ALA A 202 10.11 -37.86 1.03
CA ALA A 202 10.66 -38.63 -0.09
C ALA A 202 12.13 -38.25 -0.37
N HIS A 203 12.45 -36.97 -0.36
CA HIS A 203 13.81 -36.46 -0.55
C HIS A 203 14.76 -36.95 0.55
N TYR A 204 14.32 -36.88 1.80
CA TYR A 204 15.06 -37.40 2.94
C TYR A 204 15.29 -38.91 2.82
N TYR A 205 14.24 -39.68 2.51
CA TYR A 205 14.32 -41.13 2.32
C TYR A 205 15.33 -41.52 1.22
N LEU A 206 15.30 -40.86 0.07
CA LEU A 206 16.23 -41.15 -1.03
C LEU A 206 17.67 -40.76 -0.68
N THR A 207 17.86 -39.67 0.07
CA THR A 207 19.18 -39.27 0.58
C THR A 207 19.72 -40.32 1.56
N ARG A 208 18.85 -40.92 2.37
CA ARG A 208 19.21 -42.04 3.28
C ARG A 208 19.55 -43.31 2.51
N LYS A 209 18.82 -43.61 1.44
CA LYS A 209 19.03 -44.81 0.61
C LYS A 209 20.35 -44.75 -0.18
N HIS A 210 20.68 -43.60 -0.76
CA HIS A 210 21.84 -43.46 -1.66
C HIS A 210 23.08 -42.85 -0.98
N GLY A 211 22.97 -42.44 0.29
CA GLY A 211 24.05 -41.81 1.05
C GLY A 211 24.44 -40.41 0.55
N PHE A 212 25.25 -39.72 1.34
CA PHE A 212 25.86 -38.45 0.93
C PHE A 212 26.79 -38.67 -0.27
N ALA A 213 26.96 -37.64 -1.10
CA ALA A 213 27.89 -37.71 -2.21
C ALA A 213 29.33 -37.92 -1.71
N ASP A 214 30.09 -38.71 -2.46
CA ASP A 214 31.48 -39.05 -2.14
C ASP A 214 32.33 -37.79 -1.92
N ALA A 215 33.32 -37.92 -1.04
CA ALA A 215 34.35 -36.91 -0.90
C ALA A 215 35.05 -36.69 -2.25
N PRO A 216 35.47 -35.44 -2.58
CA PRO A 216 36.42 -35.22 -3.66
C PRO A 216 37.62 -36.19 -3.49
N LYS A 217 38.05 -36.84 -4.57
CA LYS A 217 39.10 -37.89 -4.56
C LYS A 217 40.45 -37.39 -3.98
N ASP A 218 40.59 -36.09 -3.88
CA ASP A 218 41.69 -35.27 -3.42
C ASP A 218 41.62 -34.91 -1.92
N CYS A 219 40.51 -35.21 -1.23
CA CYS A 219 40.40 -35.09 0.22
C CYS A 219 40.57 -36.46 0.90
N ALA A 220 41.76 -36.74 1.46
CA ALA A 220 42.01 -37.89 2.33
C ALA A 220 41.43 -37.71 3.75
N CYS A 221 40.19 -37.22 3.87
CA CYS A 221 39.53 -37.05 5.16
C CYS A 221 38.88 -38.38 5.58
N PRO A 222 39.07 -38.84 6.83
CA PRO A 222 38.40 -40.05 7.32
C PRO A 222 36.88 -39.84 7.34
N ASP A 223 36.14 -40.93 7.16
CA ASP A 223 34.70 -40.95 7.32
C ASP A 223 34.33 -40.70 8.78
N GLU A 224 33.31 -39.87 9.01
CA GLU A 224 32.82 -39.55 10.35
C GLU A 224 31.35 -39.95 10.50
N LYS A 225 30.93 -40.21 11.74
CA LYS A 225 29.51 -40.35 12.09
C LYS A 225 28.82 -38.99 12.06
N TYR A 226 27.53 -38.96 11.71
CA TYR A 226 26.74 -37.73 11.71
C TYR A 226 26.72 -37.03 13.08
N PHE A 227 26.46 -37.77 14.16
CA PHE A 227 26.64 -37.29 15.52
C PHE A 227 28.08 -37.57 16.01
N PRO A 228 28.76 -36.62 16.66
CA PRO A 228 28.28 -35.28 17.06
C PRO A 228 28.60 -34.16 16.06
N ALA A 229 29.61 -34.35 15.21
CA ALA A 229 30.26 -33.22 14.52
C ALA A 229 29.37 -32.55 13.45
N GLN A 230 28.65 -33.32 12.63
CA GLN A 230 27.74 -32.74 11.63
C GLN A 230 26.49 -32.18 12.31
N PHE A 231 25.94 -32.89 13.30
CA PHE A 231 24.78 -32.42 14.08
C PHE A 231 25.03 -31.05 14.72
N LEU A 232 26.24 -30.81 15.27
CA LEU A 232 26.63 -29.52 15.85
C LEU A 232 26.73 -28.42 14.78
N LYS A 233 27.30 -28.71 13.60
CA LYS A 233 27.36 -27.76 12.47
C LYS A 233 25.95 -27.40 11.99
N ASP A 234 25.08 -28.39 11.87
CA ASP A 234 23.68 -28.19 11.47
C ASP A 234 22.94 -27.34 12.52
N SER A 235 23.10 -27.65 13.80
CA SER A 235 22.50 -26.90 14.91
C SER A 235 23.00 -25.46 14.97
N ALA A 236 24.31 -25.24 14.78
CA ALA A 236 24.90 -23.91 14.72
C ALA A 236 24.37 -23.10 13.54
N ALA A 237 24.21 -23.72 12.37
CA ALA A 237 23.62 -23.08 11.20
C ALA A 237 22.14 -22.70 11.44
N CYS A 238 21.33 -23.61 12.01
CA CYS A 238 19.94 -23.34 12.37
C CYS A 238 19.82 -22.18 13.38
N LEU A 239 20.69 -22.17 14.40
CA LEU A 239 20.74 -21.08 15.38
C LEU A 239 21.12 -19.75 14.71
N ALA A 240 22.12 -19.75 13.82
CA ALA A 240 22.52 -18.55 13.09
C ALA A 240 21.36 -17.98 12.25
N VAL A 241 20.63 -18.84 11.54
CA VAL A 241 19.43 -18.42 10.78
C VAL A 241 18.37 -17.85 11.72
N LEU A 242 18.08 -18.51 12.85
CA LEU A 242 17.13 -17.98 13.83
C LEU A 242 17.52 -16.60 14.36
N VAL A 243 18.81 -16.41 14.69
CA VAL A 243 19.33 -15.11 15.16
C VAL A 243 19.16 -14.03 14.08
N VAL A 244 19.45 -14.35 12.82
CA VAL A 244 19.22 -13.42 11.70
C VAL A 244 17.73 -13.08 11.55
N LEU A 245 16.85 -14.08 11.59
CA LEU A 245 15.40 -13.87 11.51
C LEU A 245 14.89 -12.99 12.67
N LEU A 246 15.34 -13.26 13.90
CA LEU A 246 15.01 -12.43 15.06
C LEU A 246 15.59 -11.02 14.92
N ALA A 247 16.79 -10.84 14.36
CA ALA A 247 17.35 -9.52 14.10
C ALA A 247 16.46 -8.71 13.15
N PHE A 248 15.95 -9.31 12.06
CA PHE A 248 15.01 -8.64 11.15
C PHE A 248 13.71 -8.22 11.83
N VAL A 249 13.27 -8.96 12.85
CA VAL A 249 12.04 -8.68 13.60
C VAL A 249 12.27 -7.64 14.70
N LEU A 250 13.39 -7.73 15.43
CA LEU A 250 13.67 -6.97 16.65
C LEU A 250 14.40 -5.65 16.39
N VAL A 251 15.32 -5.59 15.42
CA VAL A 251 16.16 -4.40 15.17
C VAL A 251 15.32 -3.18 14.75
N PRO A 252 14.36 -3.29 13.81
CA PRO A 252 13.52 -2.14 13.45
C PRO A 252 12.71 -1.60 14.63
N HIS A 253 12.22 -2.51 15.49
CA HIS A 253 11.51 -2.13 16.70
C HIS A 253 12.41 -1.48 17.74
N TRP A 254 13.65 -1.96 17.90
CA TRP A 254 14.65 -1.35 18.78
C TRP A 254 15.04 0.06 18.31
N GLN A 255 15.21 0.25 17.00
CA GLN A 255 15.58 1.54 16.41
C GLN A 255 14.45 2.57 16.48
N ASN A 256 13.19 2.10 16.39
CA ASN A 256 12.03 2.96 16.47
C ASN A 256 10.94 2.31 17.34
N PRO A 257 11.04 2.44 18.69
CA PRO A 257 10.07 1.83 19.60
C PRO A 257 8.64 2.37 19.44
N SER A 258 8.48 3.56 18.83
CA SER A 258 7.16 4.12 18.52
C SER A 258 6.57 3.62 17.21
N ALA A 259 7.35 2.93 16.36
CA ALA A 259 6.82 2.17 15.23
C ALA A 259 6.22 0.84 15.72
N ALA A 260 5.18 0.37 15.03
CA ALA A 260 4.60 -0.94 15.29
C ALA A 260 5.69 -2.03 15.18
N PRO A 261 5.81 -2.94 16.16
CA PRO A 261 6.91 -3.92 16.22
C PRO A 261 6.79 -4.97 15.10
N GLY A 262 7.90 -5.52 14.59
CA GLY A 262 7.86 -6.59 13.57
C GLY A 262 7.57 -6.13 12.14
N ILE A 263 6.81 -6.91 11.37
CA ILE A 263 6.53 -6.62 9.95
C ILE A 263 5.31 -5.70 9.80
N HIS A 264 5.44 -4.64 9.02
CA HIS A 264 4.36 -3.68 8.77
C HIS A 264 3.11 -4.38 8.16
N LEU A 265 1.92 -4.06 8.67
CA LEU A 265 0.63 -4.47 8.07
C LEU A 265 0.13 -3.31 7.20
N GLY A 266 -0.05 -3.54 5.89
CA GLY A 266 -0.55 -2.50 4.98
C GLY A 266 -1.98 -2.09 5.30
N ALA A 267 -2.45 -1.01 4.66
CA ALA A 267 -3.86 -0.62 4.72
C ALA A 267 -4.76 -1.76 4.19
N PRO A 268 -5.97 -1.96 4.74
CA PRO A 268 -6.87 -3.02 4.30
C PRO A 268 -7.19 -2.86 2.81
N ALA A 269 -7.36 -3.99 2.13
CA ALA A 269 -7.65 -3.99 0.72
C ALA A 269 -9.00 -3.29 0.41
N ASP A 270 -8.99 -2.39 -0.56
CA ASP A 270 -10.21 -1.83 -1.14
C ASP A 270 -10.24 -2.14 -2.65
N PRO A 271 -11.09 -3.07 -3.11
CA PRO A 271 -11.20 -3.42 -4.52
C PRO A 271 -11.59 -2.24 -5.45
N SER A 272 -12.17 -1.18 -4.90
CA SER A 272 -12.54 0.02 -5.65
C SER A 272 -11.38 1.00 -5.86
N GLU A 273 -10.28 0.84 -5.12
CA GLU A 273 -9.08 1.67 -5.22
C GLU A 273 -7.90 0.82 -5.72
N GLN A 274 -7.52 1.02 -6.99
CA GLN A 274 -6.35 0.34 -7.57
C GLN A 274 -5.07 0.75 -6.83
N TYR A 275 -4.20 -0.23 -6.59
CA TYR A 275 -2.88 -0.02 -5.99
C TYR A 275 -1.76 -0.27 -7.03
N SER A 276 -1.26 0.81 -7.64
CA SER A 276 -0.22 0.74 -8.68
C SER A 276 1.15 0.27 -8.17
N ALA A 277 1.38 0.36 -6.86
CA ALA A 277 2.60 -0.11 -6.21
C ALA A 277 2.56 -1.60 -5.79
N ALA A 278 1.56 -2.36 -6.26
CA ALA A 278 1.56 -3.81 -6.10
C ALA A 278 2.73 -4.42 -6.89
N ARG A 279 3.59 -5.19 -6.20
CA ARG A 279 4.69 -5.97 -6.77
C ARG A 279 4.67 -7.35 -6.14
N PRO A 280 5.18 -8.40 -6.80
CA PRO A 280 5.43 -9.66 -6.10
C PRO A 280 6.62 -9.49 -5.15
N GLU A 281 6.84 -10.47 -4.26
CA GLU A 281 8.00 -10.43 -3.36
C GLU A 281 9.33 -10.37 -4.11
N TRP A 282 10.37 -9.92 -3.39
CA TRP A 282 11.69 -9.63 -3.95
C TRP A 282 12.28 -10.77 -4.79
N PHE A 283 12.04 -12.03 -4.38
CA PHE A 283 12.55 -13.21 -5.08
C PHE A 283 11.79 -13.55 -6.38
N MET A 284 10.70 -12.85 -6.67
CA MET A 284 9.94 -12.95 -7.92
C MET A 284 10.04 -11.67 -8.77
N LEU A 285 10.66 -10.60 -8.27
CA LEU A 285 10.80 -9.34 -9.00
C LEU A 285 11.52 -9.51 -10.35
N PHE A 286 12.44 -10.46 -10.45
CA PHE A 286 13.13 -10.72 -11.70
C PHE A 286 12.19 -11.30 -12.78
N LEU A 287 11.23 -12.15 -12.40
CA LEU A 287 10.20 -12.66 -13.32
C LEU A 287 9.21 -11.56 -13.69
N PHE A 288 8.85 -10.71 -12.73
CA PHE A 288 8.02 -9.54 -12.99
C PHE A 288 8.68 -8.60 -14.00
N GLN A 289 9.97 -8.30 -13.83
CA GLN A 289 10.73 -7.48 -14.77
C GLN A 289 10.86 -8.17 -16.13
N PHE A 290 11.12 -9.48 -16.14
CA PHE A 290 11.20 -10.25 -17.37
C PHE A 290 9.89 -10.20 -18.17
N LEU A 291 8.75 -10.26 -17.49
CA LEU A 291 7.43 -10.23 -18.13
C LEU A 291 7.15 -8.89 -18.85
N LYS A 292 7.73 -7.77 -18.39
CA LYS A 292 7.58 -6.45 -19.04
C LYS A 292 8.12 -6.42 -20.47
N TYR A 293 9.02 -7.33 -20.85
CA TYR A 293 9.54 -7.43 -22.22
C TYR A 293 8.58 -8.11 -23.21
N PHE A 294 7.42 -8.60 -22.75
CA PHE A 294 6.42 -9.28 -23.58
C PHE A 294 5.08 -8.52 -23.59
N PRO A 295 5.01 -7.31 -24.18
CA PRO A 295 3.76 -6.56 -24.27
C PRO A 295 2.77 -7.18 -25.26
N GLY A 296 1.49 -6.84 -25.12
CA GLY A 296 0.49 -7.00 -26.18
C GLY A 296 -0.02 -8.41 -26.41
N GLY A 297 -0.30 -9.19 -25.36
CA GLY A 297 -0.88 -10.53 -25.52
C GLY A 297 0.14 -11.65 -25.70
N THR A 298 1.45 -11.34 -25.61
CA THR A 298 2.55 -12.32 -25.71
C THR A 298 3.03 -12.80 -24.34
N GLU A 299 2.30 -12.50 -23.26
CA GLU A 299 2.68 -12.79 -21.88
C GLU A 299 2.86 -14.30 -21.63
N VAL A 300 2.19 -15.16 -22.41
CA VAL A 300 2.35 -16.63 -22.35
C VAL A 300 3.80 -17.06 -22.60
N TRP A 301 4.53 -16.36 -23.49
CA TRP A 301 5.94 -16.65 -23.75
C TRP A 301 6.82 -16.35 -22.54
N GLY A 302 6.62 -15.17 -21.94
CA GLY A 302 7.38 -14.72 -20.78
C GLY A 302 7.03 -15.46 -19.49
N ALA A 303 5.77 -15.83 -19.31
CA ALA A 303 5.27 -16.45 -18.08
C ALA A 303 5.36 -17.98 -18.05
N MET A 304 5.28 -18.65 -19.21
CA MET A 304 5.17 -20.11 -19.27
C MET A 304 6.20 -20.77 -20.16
N VAL A 305 6.29 -20.34 -21.43
CA VAL A 305 7.11 -21.07 -22.42
C VAL A 305 8.59 -20.96 -22.07
N ILE A 306 9.10 -19.75 -21.89
CA ILE A 306 10.54 -19.55 -21.61
C ILE A 306 10.92 -20.12 -20.23
N PRO A 307 10.21 -19.80 -19.13
CA PRO A 307 10.48 -20.44 -17.84
C PRO A 307 10.37 -21.97 -17.88
N GLY A 308 9.41 -22.52 -18.64
CA GLY A 308 9.25 -23.96 -18.84
C GLY A 308 10.42 -24.60 -19.58
N LEU A 309 10.93 -23.96 -20.63
CA LEU A 309 12.13 -24.40 -21.35
C LEU A 309 13.38 -24.34 -20.47
N VAL A 310 13.54 -23.26 -19.69
CA VAL A 310 14.64 -23.15 -18.71
C VAL A 310 14.53 -24.26 -17.67
N GLY A 311 13.34 -24.50 -17.14
CA GLY A 311 13.06 -25.60 -16.20
C GLY A 311 13.36 -26.98 -16.80
N ALA A 312 13.04 -27.19 -18.08
CA ALA A 312 13.36 -28.44 -18.79
C ALA A 312 14.87 -28.64 -18.95
N VAL A 313 15.63 -27.59 -19.28
CA VAL A 313 17.11 -27.66 -19.32
C VAL A 313 17.66 -28.02 -17.94
N VAL A 314 17.15 -27.41 -16.87
CA VAL A 314 17.55 -27.74 -15.50
C VAL A 314 17.19 -29.18 -15.14
N ALA A 315 15.99 -29.66 -15.49
CA ALA A 315 15.55 -31.03 -15.23
C ALA A 315 16.42 -32.09 -15.93
N LEU A 316 16.95 -31.76 -17.12
CA LEU A 316 17.81 -32.64 -17.92
C LEU A 316 19.29 -32.60 -17.51
N MET A 317 19.69 -31.71 -16.60
CA MET A 317 21.08 -31.59 -16.13
C MET A 317 21.71 -32.91 -15.67
N PRO A 318 21.03 -33.83 -14.94
CA PRO A 318 21.63 -35.10 -14.53
C PRO A 318 22.15 -35.96 -15.69
N PHE A 319 21.49 -35.88 -16.85
CA PHE A 319 21.89 -36.63 -18.03
C PHE A 319 23.05 -35.95 -18.77
N VAL A 320 23.04 -34.62 -18.82
CA VAL A 320 24.10 -33.81 -19.46
C VAL A 320 25.41 -33.89 -18.65
N ALA A 321 25.32 -33.97 -17.32
CA ALA A 321 26.47 -33.99 -16.41
C ALA A 321 27.31 -35.28 -16.44
N LYS A 322 26.95 -36.29 -17.26
CA LYS A 322 27.71 -37.54 -17.42
C LYS A 322 29.14 -37.31 -17.92
N TRP A 323 29.37 -36.21 -18.63
CA TRP A 323 30.66 -35.85 -19.23
C TRP A 323 31.19 -34.53 -18.64
N LYS A 324 32.52 -34.35 -18.62
CA LYS A 324 33.16 -33.15 -18.02
C LYS A 324 32.64 -31.83 -18.62
N HIS A 325 32.50 -31.75 -19.94
CA HIS A 325 31.99 -30.56 -20.63
C HIS A 325 30.52 -30.28 -20.33
N GLY A 326 29.71 -31.34 -20.19
CA GLY A 326 28.30 -31.20 -19.82
C GLY A 326 28.12 -30.68 -18.39
N HIS A 327 28.94 -31.13 -17.43
CA HIS A 327 28.95 -30.55 -16.08
C HIS A 327 29.34 -29.06 -16.09
N ARG A 328 30.37 -28.70 -16.87
CA ARG A 328 30.79 -27.29 -17.03
C ARG A 328 29.67 -26.44 -17.63
N PHE A 329 28.95 -26.97 -18.64
CA PHE A 329 27.77 -26.32 -19.21
C PHE A 329 26.68 -26.10 -18.15
N ASN A 330 26.34 -27.12 -17.35
CA ASN A 330 25.31 -26.99 -16.31
C ASN A 330 25.66 -25.92 -15.27
N VAL A 331 26.93 -25.88 -14.83
CA VAL A 331 27.42 -24.86 -13.89
C VAL A 331 27.36 -23.47 -14.51
N LEU A 332 27.84 -23.31 -15.75
CA LEU A 332 27.75 -22.02 -16.45
C LEU A 332 26.30 -21.57 -16.60
N PHE A 333 25.42 -22.47 -17.05
CA PHE A 333 24.00 -22.18 -17.27
C PHE A 333 23.31 -21.71 -16.00
N ILE A 334 23.46 -22.44 -14.87
CA ILE A 334 22.81 -22.05 -13.62
C ILE A 334 23.40 -20.76 -13.04
N SER A 335 24.71 -20.55 -13.17
CA SER A 335 25.37 -19.31 -12.72
C SER A 335 24.93 -18.12 -13.55
N THR A 336 24.80 -18.26 -14.87
CA THR A 336 24.26 -17.23 -15.76
C THR A 336 22.79 -16.94 -15.44
N LEU A 337 21.97 -17.97 -15.20
CA LEU A 337 20.57 -17.79 -14.81
C LEU A 337 20.44 -17.02 -13.48
N PHE A 338 21.25 -17.39 -12.48
CA PHE A 338 21.28 -16.69 -11.20
C PHE A 338 21.71 -15.23 -11.36
N LEU A 339 22.77 -14.95 -12.12
CA LEU A 339 23.22 -13.60 -12.41
C LEU A 339 22.15 -12.79 -13.15
N ALA A 340 21.49 -13.38 -14.15
CA ALA A 340 20.39 -12.75 -14.87
C ALA A 340 19.22 -12.41 -13.94
N ALA A 341 18.84 -13.33 -13.04
CA ALA A 341 17.79 -13.08 -12.05
C ALA A 341 18.16 -11.93 -11.11
N VAL A 342 19.39 -11.87 -10.60
CA VAL A 342 19.87 -10.76 -9.76
C VAL A 342 19.87 -9.45 -10.52
N THR A 343 20.35 -9.44 -11.78
CA THR A 343 20.39 -8.22 -12.61
C THR A 343 18.99 -7.70 -12.91
N LEU A 344 18.07 -8.56 -13.36
CA LEU A 344 16.68 -8.17 -13.62
C LEU A 344 15.96 -7.71 -12.35
N GLY A 345 16.20 -8.36 -11.21
CA GLY A 345 15.68 -7.91 -9.92
C GLY A 345 16.17 -6.51 -9.54
N ARG A 346 17.44 -6.21 -9.78
CA ARG A 346 18.00 -4.86 -9.56
C ARG A 346 17.41 -3.82 -10.49
N ILE A 347 17.22 -4.15 -11.77
CA ILE A 347 16.55 -3.26 -12.73
C ILE A 347 15.13 -2.95 -12.25
N ALA A 348 14.37 -3.96 -11.82
CA ALA A 348 13.02 -3.79 -11.29
C ALA A 348 12.98 -2.80 -10.12
N VAL A 349 13.88 -2.98 -9.14
CA VAL A 349 13.98 -2.10 -7.96
C VAL A 349 14.39 -0.69 -8.38
N ASN A 350 15.31 -0.54 -9.32
CA ASN A 350 15.75 0.76 -9.79
C ASN A 350 14.64 1.52 -10.53
N GLU A 351 13.88 0.83 -11.40
CA GLU A 351 12.71 1.41 -12.06
C GLU A 351 11.66 1.85 -11.04
N ASP A 352 11.33 1.00 -10.07
CA ASP A 352 10.35 1.33 -9.02
C ASP A 352 10.81 2.54 -8.16
N ASN A 353 12.10 2.65 -7.87
CA ASN A 353 12.66 3.80 -7.13
C ASN A 353 12.65 5.11 -7.92
N GLN A 354 12.49 5.05 -9.25
CA GLN A 354 12.42 6.23 -10.13
C GLN A 354 10.98 6.57 -10.55
N ASP A 355 10.02 5.68 -10.32
CA ASP A 355 8.61 5.87 -10.68
C ASP A 355 7.86 6.65 -9.58
N GLU A 356 7.56 7.92 -9.87
CA GLU A 356 6.80 8.79 -8.95
C GLU A 356 5.41 8.23 -8.59
N THR A 357 4.76 7.53 -9.51
CA THR A 357 3.43 6.96 -9.28
C THR A 357 3.50 5.78 -8.32
N TYR A 358 4.55 4.96 -8.44
CA TYR A 358 4.86 3.88 -7.51
C TYR A 358 5.14 4.44 -6.11
N LEU A 359 6.04 5.42 -6.00
CA LEU A 359 6.42 6.03 -4.73
C LEU A 359 5.23 6.72 -4.04
N ALA A 360 4.40 7.44 -4.81
CA ALA A 360 3.20 8.09 -4.29
C ALA A 360 2.18 7.07 -3.78
N ALA A 361 1.93 5.98 -4.52
CA ALA A 361 1.01 4.93 -4.11
C ALA A 361 1.51 4.20 -2.84
N LYS A 362 2.81 3.89 -2.77
CA LYS A 362 3.43 3.28 -1.59
C LYS A 362 3.31 4.18 -0.36
N ALA A 363 3.62 5.47 -0.50
CA ALA A 363 3.50 6.45 0.58
C ALA A 363 2.04 6.66 1.02
N GLN A 364 1.09 6.66 0.08
CA GLN A 364 -0.34 6.73 0.39
C GLN A 364 -0.82 5.50 1.16
N SER A 365 -0.40 4.30 0.76
CA SER A 365 -0.73 3.06 1.46
C SER A 365 -0.17 3.03 2.88
N ALA A 366 1.08 3.48 3.08
CA ALA A 366 1.68 3.62 4.39
C ALA A 366 0.91 4.61 5.29
N ARG A 367 0.59 5.80 4.78
CA ARG A 367 -0.25 6.77 5.51
C ARG A 367 -1.62 6.22 5.87
N ALA A 368 -2.24 5.46 4.97
CA ALA A 368 -3.53 4.82 5.22
C ALA A 368 -3.42 3.71 6.28
N ALA A 369 -2.31 2.98 6.34
CA ALA A 369 -2.02 1.96 7.35
C ALA A 369 -1.84 2.58 8.76
N ASP A 370 -1.13 3.70 8.85
CA ASP A 370 -1.03 4.45 10.11
C ASP A 370 -2.39 5.02 10.52
N ARG A 371 -3.10 5.63 9.56
CA ARG A 371 -4.41 6.24 9.81
C ARG A 371 -5.42 5.21 10.31
N ILE A 372 -5.43 4.00 9.74
CA ILE A 372 -6.39 3.00 10.18
C ILE A 372 -6.10 2.52 11.61
N ARG A 373 -4.84 2.41 12.01
CA ARG A 373 -4.46 2.08 13.40
C ARG A 373 -5.00 3.14 14.39
N ASP A 374 -4.90 4.42 14.03
CA ASP A 374 -5.45 5.47 14.90
C ASP A 374 -6.97 5.39 14.99
N LEU A 375 -7.64 5.05 13.89
CA LEU A 375 -9.09 4.89 13.84
C LEU A 375 -9.59 3.64 14.57
N THR A 376 -8.83 2.54 14.57
CA THR A 376 -9.19 1.31 15.30
C THR A 376 -9.09 1.52 16.81
N ILE A 377 -8.10 2.26 17.30
CA ILE A 377 -7.98 2.60 18.73
C ILE A 377 -9.21 3.40 19.21
N GLU A 378 -9.69 4.36 18.41
CA GLU A 378 -10.81 5.22 18.78
C GLU A 378 -12.18 4.53 18.62
N ARG A 379 -12.39 3.81 17.52
CA ARG A 379 -13.73 3.35 17.08
C ARG A 379 -13.91 1.83 17.13
N GLY A 380 -12.83 1.08 17.32
CA GLY A 380 -12.81 -0.37 17.03
C GLY A 380 -12.96 -0.65 15.53
N ILE A 381 -12.90 -1.92 15.16
CA ILE A 381 -13.16 -2.38 13.78
C ILE A 381 -14.66 -2.70 13.66
N PRO A 382 -15.40 -2.09 12.71
CA PRO A 382 -16.82 -2.35 12.55
C PRO A 382 -17.06 -3.74 11.92
N PRO A 383 -18.25 -4.33 12.09
CA PRO A 383 -18.61 -5.61 11.45
C PRO A 383 -18.57 -5.58 9.91
N SER A 384 -18.65 -4.38 9.30
CA SER A 384 -18.49 -4.18 7.86
C SER A 384 -17.03 -4.31 7.38
N GLY A 385 -16.08 -4.47 8.30
CA GLY A 385 -14.66 -4.66 8.06
C GLY A 385 -13.83 -3.39 8.16
N ALA A 386 -12.52 -3.56 8.35
CA ALA A 386 -11.58 -2.47 8.60
C ALA A 386 -11.54 -1.41 7.48
N ALA A 387 -11.70 -1.80 6.20
CA ALA A 387 -11.73 -0.85 5.08
C ALA A 387 -12.85 0.20 5.21
N ALA A 388 -13.94 -0.09 5.94
CA ALA A 388 -14.99 0.89 6.21
C ALA A 388 -14.48 2.10 7.01
N LEU A 389 -13.52 1.91 7.92
CA LEU A 389 -12.93 3.00 8.70
C LEU A 389 -12.29 4.06 7.79
N LEU A 390 -11.55 3.63 6.76
CA LEU A 390 -10.94 4.53 5.78
C LEU A 390 -11.94 5.09 4.77
N ARG A 391 -13.04 4.39 4.50
CA ARG A 391 -14.12 4.91 3.64
C ARG A 391 -15.01 5.92 4.33
N ASP A 392 -15.04 5.89 5.66
CA ASP A 392 -15.89 6.74 6.50
C ASP A 392 -15.09 7.85 7.19
N ASP A 393 -13.79 7.97 6.87
CA ASP A 393 -12.90 8.96 7.44
C ASP A 393 -12.79 10.20 6.52
N PRO A 394 -13.21 11.38 7.00
CA PRO A 394 -13.11 12.62 6.22
C PRO A 394 -11.67 12.96 5.82
N LEU A 395 -10.68 12.64 6.65
CA LEU A 395 -9.28 12.98 6.39
C LEU A 395 -8.71 12.23 5.18
N THR A 396 -9.13 10.97 4.97
CA THR A 396 -8.65 10.14 3.86
C THR A 396 -9.51 10.28 2.61
N GLN A 397 -10.83 10.45 2.75
CA GLN A 397 -11.75 10.56 1.60
C GLN A 397 -11.95 11.99 1.10
N GLY A 398 -11.99 12.97 2.00
CA GLY A 398 -12.23 14.38 1.66
C GLY A 398 -11.28 14.92 0.57
N PRO A 399 -9.95 14.77 0.72
CA PRO A 399 -8.98 15.17 -0.31
C PRO A 399 -9.24 14.51 -1.66
N LYS A 400 -9.55 13.20 -1.68
CA LYS A 400 -9.81 12.43 -2.91
C LYS A 400 -11.08 12.92 -3.60
N LEU A 401 -12.14 13.13 -2.82
CA LEU A 401 -13.42 13.65 -3.31
C LEU A 401 -13.26 15.07 -3.87
N PHE A 402 -12.52 15.93 -3.19
CA PHE A 402 -12.24 17.29 -3.64
C PHE A 402 -11.40 17.29 -4.92
N ALA A 403 -10.31 16.53 -4.97
CA ALA A 403 -9.46 16.42 -6.16
C ALA A 403 -10.24 15.96 -7.38
N LYS A 404 -11.12 14.97 -7.21
CA LYS A 404 -11.92 14.39 -8.29
C LYS A 404 -13.04 15.30 -8.77
N ASN A 405 -13.71 16.01 -7.86
CA ASN A 405 -15.00 16.65 -8.17
C ASN A 405 -15.00 18.18 -8.05
N CYS A 406 -14.04 18.76 -7.32
CA CYS A 406 -14.02 20.19 -6.98
C CYS A 406 -12.78 20.91 -7.53
N ALA A 407 -11.64 20.24 -7.62
CA ALA A 407 -10.36 20.84 -7.99
C ALA A 407 -10.28 21.34 -9.45
N SER A 408 -11.27 21.04 -10.29
CA SER A 408 -11.39 21.68 -11.61
C SER A 408 -11.68 23.19 -11.51
N CYS A 409 -12.37 23.62 -10.46
CA CYS A 409 -12.76 25.02 -10.25
C CYS A 409 -12.12 25.62 -8.99
N HIS A 410 -12.12 24.87 -7.88
CA HIS A 410 -11.63 25.31 -6.59
C HIS A 410 -10.16 24.94 -6.37
N ARG A 411 -9.53 25.61 -5.41
CA ARG A 411 -8.25 25.21 -4.84
C ARG A 411 -8.43 24.99 -3.34
N PHE A 412 -7.51 24.23 -2.77
CA PHE A 412 -7.34 24.11 -1.34
C PHE A 412 -5.90 24.52 -1.05
N ASP A 413 -5.70 25.73 -0.56
CA ASP A 413 -4.38 26.34 -0.35
C ASP A 413 -3.50 26.30 -1.61
N GLY A 414 -4.12 26.62 -2.76
CA GLY A 414 -3.44 26.62 -4.06
C GLY A 414 -3.23 25.23 -4.71
N HIS A 415 -3.62 24.12 -4.07
CA HIS A 415 -3.49 22.77 -4.62
C HIS A 415 -4.85 22.05 -4.82
N ASP A 416 -4.83 20.82 -5.36
CA ASP A 416 -5.99 19.98 -5.72
C ASP A 416 -6.63 19.24 -4.53
N GLY A 417 -6.31 19.59 -3.28
CA GLY A 417 -6.64 18.81 -2.09
C GLY A 417 -5.68 17.67 -1.76
N LEU A 418 -4.98 17.08 -2.74
CA LEU A 418 -3.98 16.00 -2.55
C LEU A 418 -2.53 16.51 -2.55
N GLY A 419 -2.34 17.83 -2.46
CA GLY A 419 -1.03 18.50 -2.45
C GLY A 419 -0.45 18.76 -3.84
N ARG A 420 -1.15 18.42 -4.94
CA ARG A 420 -0.66 18.67 -6.30
C ARG A 420 -1.26 19.95 -6.85
N LYS A 421 -0.46 20.75 -7.55
CA LYS A 421 -0.97 21.94 -8.24
C LYS A 421 -1.52 21.52 -9.61
N PRO A 422 -2.81 21.76 -9.92
CA PRO A 422 -3.34 21.42 -11.23
C PRO A 422 -2.58 22.13 -12.36
N LEU A 423 -2.23 21.40 -13.41
CA LEU A 423 -1.53 21.90 -14.59
C LEU A 423 -2.46 21.89 -15.80
N ASN A 424 -2.30 22.87 -16.68
CA ASN A 424 -2.96 22.98 -17.97
C ASN A 424 -1.92 23.26 -19.06
N THR A 425 -2.25 22.90 -20.29
CA THR A 425 -1.48 23.33 -21.46
C THR A 425 -2.01 24.68 -21.94
N TYR A 426 -1.11 25.63 -22.20
CA TYR A 426 -1.40 26.91 -22.82
C TYR A 426 -0.70 26.99 -24.17
N THR A 427 -1.46 27.34 -25.20
CA THR A 427 -0.91 27.59 -26.53
C THR A 427 -0.50 29.05 -26.63
N VAL A 428 0.79 29.27 -26.86
CA VAL A 428 1.40 30.60 -27.00
C VAL A 428 0.80 31.34 -28.19
N ARG A 429 0.38 32.58 -27.96
CA ARG A 429 -0.18 33.49 -28.98
C ARG A 429 0.88 34.47 -29.48
N ALA A 430 0.59 35.14 -30.58
CA ALA A 430 1.46 36.22 -31.07
C ALA A 430 1.60 37.33 -30.02
N GLY A 431 2.84 37.64 -29.64
CA GLY A 431 3.16 38.66 -28.63
C GLY A 431 3.23 38.16 -27.19
N ASP A 432 2.97 36.87 -26.92
CA ASP A 432 3.14 36.32 -25.57
C ASP A 432 4.62 36.23 -25.19
N THR A 433 4.95 36.67 -23.97
CA THR A 433 6.25 36.46 -23.33
C THR A 433 6.09 35.55 -22.11
N TRP A 434 7.21 35.09 -21.55
CA TRP A 434 7.18 34.33 -20.29
C TRP A 434 6.50 35.12 -19.17
N GLU A 435 6.73 36.43 -19.12
CA GLU A 435 6.15 37.36 -18.15
C GLU A 435 4.63 37.51 -18.36
N SER A 436 4.17 37.71 -19.60
CA SER A 436 2.74 37.90 -19.88
C SER A 436 1.93 36.63 -19.57
N ILE A 437 2.49 35.44 -19.86
CA ILE A 437 1.86 34.16 -19.54
C ILE A 437 1.81 33.96 -18.02
N ALA A 438 2.90 34.29 -17.31
CA ALA A 438 2.99 34.17 -15.86
C ALA A 438 1.97 35.08 -15.15
N GLU A 439 1.86 36.33 -15.60
CA GLU A 439 0.87 37.29 -15.12
C GLU A 439 -0.57 36.79 -15.36
N PHE A 440 -0.86 36.31 -16.57
CA PHE A 440 -2.18 35.75 -16.92
C PHE A 440 -2.54 34.49 -16.12
N ARG A 441 -1.54 33.81 -15.56
CA ARG A 441 -1.67 32.59 -14.75
C ARG A 441 -1.49 32.85 -13.25
N PHE A 442 -1.29 34.11 -12.85
CA PHE A 442 -1.07 34.53 -11.45
C PHE A 442 0.09 33.81 -10.77
N ILE A 443 1.16 33.55 -11.51
CA ILE A 443 2.35 32.82 -11.05
C ILE A 443 3.60 33.61 -11.45
N LYS A 444 4.76 33.25 -10.89
CA LYS A 444 5.99 33.96 -11.21
C LYS A 444 6.60 33.47 -12.53
N PRO A 445 7.26 34.33 -13.33
CA PRO A 445 7.87 33.94 -14.61
C PRO A 445 8.84 32.76 -14.50
N GLU A 446 9.63 32.69 -13.43
CA GLU A 446 10.53 31.57 -13.14
C GLU A 446 9.81 30.24 -12.97
N GLN A 447 8.59 30.23 -12.43
CA GLN A 447 7.81 29.01 -12.25
C GLN A 447 7.26 28.49 -13.59
N VAL A 448 6.87 29.41 -14.49
CA VAL A 448 6.49 29.03 -15.86
C VAL A 448 7.68 28.42 -16.58
N ARG A 449 8.88 29.01 -16.43
CA ARG A 449 10.11 28.47 -17.02
C ARG A 449 10.48 27.10 -16.44
N GLU A 450 10.39 26.93 -15.12
CA GLU A 450 10.65 25.66 -14.46
C GLU A 450 9.73 24.53 -14.95
N LEU A 451 8.44 24.82 -15.15
CA LEU A 451 7.48 23.85 -15.72
C LEU A 451 7.77 23.49 -17.18
N ASN A 452 8.57 24.30 -17.88
CA ASN A 452 8.85 24.18 -19.32
C ASN A 452 10.34 24.14 -19.64
N GLN A 453 11.15 23.52 -18.78
CA GLN A 453 12.60 23.40 -18.95
C GLN A 453 13.01 22.84 -20.32
N SER A 454 12.16 22.00 -20.94
CA SER A 454 12.37 21.45 -22.28
C SER A 454 12.46 22.50 -23.39
N LEU A 455 11.90 23.69 -23.19
CA LEU A 455 11.96 24.79 -24.14
C LEU A 455 13.22 25.65 -23.97
N GLY A 456 13.91 25.54 -22.84
CA GLY A 456 15.08 26.36 -22.48
C GLY A 456 14.75 27.87 -22.38
N ASP A 457 15.77 28.71 -22.41
CA ASP A 457 15.63 30.18 -22.35
C ASP A 457 15.30 30.83 -23.70
N ARG A 458 14.82 30.04 -24.67
CA ARG A 458 14.50 30.59 -26.00
C ARG A 458 13.26 31.48 -25.93
N PRO A 459 13.13 32.48 -26.82
CA PRO A 459 11.90 33.22 -26.99
C PRO A 459 10.74 32.29 -27.39
N LEU A 460 9.57 32.53 -26.80
CA LEU A 460 8.34 31.81 -27.10
C LEU A 460 7.89 32.11 -28.53
N LYS A 461 7.50 31.07 -29.28
CA LYS A 461 6.96 31.18 -30.64
C LYS A 461 5.45 30.92 -30.61
N PRO A 462 4.66 31.64 -31.42
CA PRO A 462 3.24 31.36 -31.56
C PRO A 462 3.00 29.89 -31.94
N GLY A 463 2.12 29.20 -31.22
CA GLY A 463 1.86 27.77 -31.39
C GLY A 463 2.66 26.85 -30.46
N ASP A 464 3.67 27.35 -29.74
CA ASP A 464 4.33 26.59 -28.67
C ASP A 464 3.30 26.16 -27.62
N GLN A 465 3.41 24.93 -27.12
CA GLN A 465 2.61 24.42 -26.01
C GLN A 465 3.43 24.52 -24.73
N VAL A 466 2.97 25.34 -23.79
CA VAL A 466 3.60 25.50 -22.48
C VAL A 466 2.71 24.97 -21.37
N THR A 467 3.30 24.23 -20.44
CA THR A 467 2.67 23.76 -19.21
C THR A 467 2.59 24.91 -18.22
N VAL A 468 1.39 25.21 -17.72
CA VAL A 468 1.15 26.30 -16.76
C VAL A 468 0.23 25.82 -15.66
N TYR A 469 0.29 26.43 -14.48
CA TYR A 469 -0.70 26.14 -13.44
C TYR A 469 -2.10 26.52 -13.91
N ALA A 470 -3.07 25.64 -13.71
CA ALA A 470 -4.44 25.90 -14.08
C ALA A 470 -5.00 27.03 -13.20
N ARG A 471 -5.56 28.07 -13.84
CA ARG A 471 -6.21 29.19 -13.15
C ARG A 471 -7.43 28.69 -12.36
N PRO A 472 -7.61 29.08 -11.08
CA PRO A 472 -8.84 28.78 -10.35
C PRO A 472 -10.02 29.58 -10.92
N TRP A 473 -11.18 28.93 -10.99
CA TRP A 473 -12.43 29.52 -11.47
C TRP A 473 -13.43 29.76 -10.34
N ALA A 474 -13.07 29.38 -9.11
CA ALA A 474 -13.88 29.52 -7.91
C ALA A 474 -12.97 29.76 -6.68
N PRO A 475 -13.53 30.22 -5.55
CA PRO A 475 -12.75 30.54 -4.35
C PRO A 475 -11.87 29.40 -3.85
N ASP A 476 -10.80 29.75 -3.15
CA ASP A 476 -10.02 28.78 -2.38
C ASP A 476 -10.80 28.36 -1.14
N MET A 477 -10.87 27.06 -0.89
CA MET A 477 -11.71 26.47 0.15
C MET A 477 -10.95 26.21 1.46
N LYS A 478 -9.63 26.48 1.52
CA LYS A 478 -8.85 26.30 2.74
C LYS A 478 -9.34 27.27 3.82
N GLY A 479 -9.81 26.71 4.93
CA GLY A 479 -10.29 27.49 6.07
C GLY A 479 -11.59 28.24 5.79
N PHE A 480 -12.39 27.80 4.81
CA PHE A 480 -13.69 28.37 4.49
C PHE A 480 -14.54 28.63 5.75
N ALA A 481 -15.19 29.80 5.80
CA ALA A 481 -15.98 30.28 6.92
C ALA A 481 -15.25 30.52 8.26
N SER A 482 -13.93 30.32 8.32
CA SER A 482 -13.13 30.79 9.47
C SER A 482 -13.03 32.31 9.49
N ARG A 483 -12.81 32.88 10.69
CA ARG A 483 -12.51 34.32 10.85
C ARG A 483 -11.43 34.84 9.89
N GLY A 484 -10.35 34.09 9.66
CA GLY A 484 -9.27 34.49 8.76
C GLY A 484 -9.68 34.49 7.29
N TRP A 485 -10.46 33.49 6.86
CA TRP A 485 -10.99 33.43 5.50
C TRP A 485 -11.98 34.56 5.24
N LEU A 486 -12.90 34.80 6.18
CA LEU A 486 -13.88 35.89 6.13
C LEU A 486 -13.23 37.28 6.19
N ALA A 487 -12.15 37.45 6.95
CA ALA A 487 -11.41 38.71 6.98
C ALA A 487 -10.86 39.10 5.60
N GLY A 488 -10.30 38.15 4.85
CA GLY A 488 -9.87 38.44 3.48
C GLY A 488 -11.02 38.53 2.48
N LEU A 489 -12.18 37.90 2.74
CA LEU A 489 -13.40 38.13 1.95
C LEU A 489 -13.92 39.57 2.12
N MET A 490 -13.75 40.15 3.31
CA MET A 490 -14.17 41.52 3.65
C MET A 490 -13.07 42.56 3.39
N ASP A 491 -11.97 42.18 2.75
CA ASP A 491 -10.86 43.07 2.40
C ASP A 491 -11.03 43.60 0.96
N PRO A 492 -11.18 44.93 0.76
CA PRO A 492 -11.33 45.56 -0.56
C PRO A 492 -10.23 45.20 -1.57
N ALA A 493 -9.01 44.94 -1.10
CA ALA A 493 -7.86 44.62 -1.95
C ALA A 493 -7.82 43.15 -2.38
N ARG A 494 -8.56 42.27 -1.71
CA ARG A 494 -8.49 40.81 -1.91
C ARG A 494 -9.77 40.20 -2.44
N VAL A 495 -10.93 40.80 -2.13
CA VAL A 495 -12.26 40.23 -2.37
C VAL A 495 -12.53 39.83 -3.84
N ASP A 496 -11.93 40.53 -4.80
CA ASP A 496 -12.05 40.28 -6.25
C ASP A 496 -10.84 39.53 -6.84
N GLY A 497 -9.96 39.04 -5.97
CA GLY A 497 -8.81 38.21 -6.30
C GLY A 497 -9.14 36.72 -6.45
N PRO A 498 -8.19 35.91 -6.95
CA PRO A 498 -8.40 34.49 -7.28
C PRO A 498 -8.71 33.60 -6.07
N HIS A 499 -8.37 34.02 -4.84
CA HIS A 499 -8.73 33.30 -3.61
C HIS A 499 -10.22 33.43 -3.25
N TYR A 500 -10.92 34.43 -3.79
CA TYR A 500 -12.31 34.76 -3.47
C TYR A 500 -13.14 34.83 -4.77
N PHE A 501 -13.74 35.98 -5.11
CA PHE A 501 -14.66 36.07 -6.25
C PHE A 501 -13.98 36.22 -7.62
N GLY A 502 -12.66 36.43 -7.69
CA GLY A 502 -11.95 36.81 -8.92
C GLY A 502 -11.98 35.82 -10.09
N GLY A 503 -12.27 34.54 -9.81
CA GLY A 503 -12.45 33.51 -10.84
C GLY A 503 -13.90 33.36 -11.32
N THR A 504 -14.85 33.99 -10.62
CA THR A 504 -16.30 33.81 -10.79
C THR A 504 -16.94 35.01 -11.48
N LYS A 505 -18.16 34.85 -11.98
CA LYS A 505 -18.97 35.98 -12.49
C LYS A 505 -19.33 37.02 -11.41
N PHE A 506 -19.10 36.70 -10.14
CA PHE A 506 -19.39 37.59 -9.02
C PHE A 506 -18.27 38.58 -8.73
N LYS A 507 -17.13 38.52 -9.44
CA LYS A 507 -16.03 39.50 -9.33
C LYS A 507 -16.53 40.95 -9.44
N ASP A 508 -17.50 41.20 -10.32
CA ASP A 508 -18.09 42.53 -10.52
C ASP A 508 -19.50 42.66 -9.90
N GLY A 509 -19.85 41.70 -9.04
CA GLY A 509 -21.15 41.57 -8.40
C GLY A 509 -21.40 42.54 -7.25
N LYS A 510 -22.63 42.53 -6.73
CA LYS A 510 -23.07 43.41 -5.63
C LYS A 510 -22.22 43.26 -4.38
N MET A 511 -21.84 42.02 -4.01
CA MET A 511 -21.04 41.75 -2.81
C MET A 511 -19.65 42.40 -2.89
N VAL A 512 -18.93 42.23 -4.00
CA VAL A 512 -17.61 42.83 -4.20
C VAL A 512 -17.69 44.36 -4.18
N LYS A 513 -18.68 44.94 -4.88
CA LYS A 513 -18.91 46.39 -4.89
C LYS A 513 -19.24 46.91 -3.49
N TRP A 514 -20.01 46.15 -2.71
CA TRP A 514 -20.34 46.50 -1.34
C TRP A 514 -19.08 46.50 -0.46
N VAL A 515 -18.23 45.48 -0.53
CA VAL A 515 -16.97 45.42 0.24
C VAL A 515 -16.06 46.59 -0.13
N LYS A 516 -15.83 46.83 -1.43
CA LYS A 516 -14.97 47.93 -1.89
C LYS A 516 -15.46 49.32 -1.47
N LYS A 517 -16.77 49.48 -1.26
CA LYS A 517 -17.38 50.75 -0.86
C LYS A 517 -17.46 50.92 0.68
N ASN A 518 -17.76 49.85 1.41
CA ASN A 518 -18.16 49.93 2.82
C ASN A 518 -17.14 49.35 3.80
N ALA A 519 -16.17 48.55 3.35
CA ALA A 519 -15.10 48.06 4.21
C ALA A 519 -13.95 49.07 4.32
N THR A 520 -14.28 50.22 4.90
CA THR A 520 -13.34 51.33 5.12
C THR A 520 -12.62 51.16 6.47
N PRO A 521 -11.46 51.83 6.67
CA PRO A 521 -10.72 51.78 7.93
C PRO A 521 -11.56 52.16 9.16
N GLU A 522 -12.53 53.06 9.01
CA GLU A 522 -13.42 53.51 10.09
C GLU A 522 -14.38 52.40 10.55
N LYS A 523 -14.78 51.49 9.66
CA LYS A 523 -15.66 50.35 9.96
C LYS A 523 -14.90 49.06 10.27
N ALA A 524 -13.58 49.12 10.39
CA ALA A 524 -12.74 47.93 10.54
C ALA A 524 -13.07 47.13 11.81
N ASP A 525 -13.39 47.80 12.92
CA ASP A 525 -13.71 47.12 14.18
C ASP A 525 -15.12 46.49 14.17
N ASP A 526 -16.10 47.18 13.58
CA ASP A 526 -17.44 46.61 13.36
C ASP A 526 -17.40 45.41 12.43
N LEU A 527 -16.58 45.47 11.38
CA LEU A 527 -16.37 44.32 10.49
C LEU A 527 -15.73 43.14 11.21
N LYS A 528 -14.80 43.35 12.15
CA LYS A 528 -14.27 42.25 12.98
C LYS A 528 -15.36 41.59 13.82
N LEU A 529 -16.31 42.37 14.35
CA LEU A 529 -17.47 41.84 15.10
C LEU A 529 -18.40 41.03 14.18
N VAL A 530 -18.70 41.55 12.99
CA VAL A 530 -19.50 40.85 11.97
C VAL A 530 -18.82 39.55 11.51
N ILE A 531 -17.51 39.58 11.27
CA ILE A 531 -16.70 38.40 10.92
C ILE A 531 -16.76 37.36 12.04
N ALA A 532 -16.62 37.77 13.30
CA ALA A 532 -16.73 36.87 14.43
C ALA A 532 -18.13 36.24 14.51
N ALA A 533 -19.18 37.05 14.30
CA ALA A 533 -20.56 36.57 14.30
C ALA A 533 -20.85 35.57 13.18
N LEU A 534 -20.44 35.87 11.94
CA LEU A 534 -20.65 34.99 10.79
C LEU A 534 -19.80 33.71 10.89
N SER A 535 -18.55 33.82 11.37
CA SER A 535 -17.69 32.65 11.61
C SER A 535 -18.27 31.71 12.68
N ALA A 536 -18.93 32.25 13.71
CA ALA A 536 -19.55 31.45 14.76
C ALA A 536 -20.74 30.63 14.26
N GLU A 537 -21.42 31.04 13.18
CA GLU A 537 -22.46 30.25 12.51
C GLU A 537 -21.91 28.93 11.97
N ALA A 538 -20.64 28.91 11.58
CA ALA A 538 -19.98 27.71 11.08
C ALA A 538 -19.71 26.67 12.18
N ARG A 539 -19.63 27.08 13.45
CA ARG A 539 -19.34 26.19 14.60
C ARG A 539 -18.09 25.31 14.35
N LEU A 540 -17.02 25.91 13.84
CA LEU A 540 -15.78 25.18 13.51
C LEU A 540 -15.09 24.70 14.78
N LYS A 541 -14.72 23.41 14.85
CA LYS A 541 -14.03 22.80 16.00
C LYS A 541 -12.79 23.60 16.43
N SER A 542 -12.04 24.14 15.48
CA SER A 542 -10.82 24.92 15.71
C SER A 542 -11.05 26.29 16.38
N GLN A 543 -12.29 26.81 16.38
CA GLN A 543 -12.61 28.16 16.87
C GLN A 543 -13.61 28.17 18.02
N LEU A 544 -14.16 27.01 18.41
CA LEU A 544 -15.12 26.89 19.52
C LEU A 544 -14.63 27.53 20.83
N GLY A 545 -13.32 27.47 21.13
CA GLY A 545 -12.74 28.13 22.29
C GLY A 545 -12.85 29.65 22.21
N SER A 546 -12.39 30.24 21.10
CA SER A 546 -12.49 31.69 20.85
C SER A 546 -13.94 32.16 20.78
N ASP A 547 -14.85 31.36 20.21
CA ASP A 547 -16.26 31.73 20.10
C ASP A 547 -16.96 31.77 21.47
N LYS A 548 -16.55 30.91 22.41
CA LYS A 548 -17.02 30.99 23.81
C LYS A 548 -16.52 32.27 24.49
N THR A 549 -15.24 32.61 24.31
CA THR A 549 -14.65 33.84 24.89
C THR A 549 -15.28 35.10 24.29
N ASP A 550 -15.55 35.11 22.99
CA ASP A 550 -16.09 36.26 22.26
C ASP A 550 -17.63 36.30 22.20
N ALA A 551 -18.34 35.55 23.06
CA ALA A 551 -19.81 35.44 23.00
C ALA A 551 -20.54 36.80 22.98
N SER A 552 -20.06 37.78 23.76
CA SER A 552 -20.60 39.14 23.77
C SER A 552 -20.35 39.88 22.45
N ARG A 553 -19.14 39.77 21.90
CA ARG A 553 -18.75 40.37 20.61
C ARG A 553 -19.53 39.75 19.44
N ILE A 554 -19.76 38.44 19.47
CA ILE A 554 -20.60 37.74 18.49
C ILE A 554 -22.04 38.29 18.52
N LYS A 555 -22.59 38.53 19.72
CA LYS A 555 -23.94 39.13 19.85
C LYS A 555 -23.99 40.54 19.25
N GLN A 556 -22.96 41.36 19.50
CA GLN A 556 -22.85 42.70 18.89
C GLN A 556 -22.73 42.62 17.37
N GLY A 557 -21.89 41.73 16.84
CA GLY A 557 -21.74 41.51 15.40
C GLY A 557 -23.06 41.09 14.72
N ARG A 558 -23.87 40.23 15.37
CA ARG A 558 -25.21 39.89 14.86
C ARG A 558 -26.15 41.09 14.80
N ALA A 559 -26.07 42.00 15.76
CA ALA A 559 -26.85 43.24 15.73
C ALA A 559 -26.38 44.17 14.60
N LEU A 560 -25.07 44.28 14.37
CA LEU A 560 -24.49 45.08 13.28
C LEU A 560 -24.89 44.56 11.89
N MET A 561 -25.00 43.24 11.71
CA MET A 561 -25.47 42.64 10.45
C MET A 561 -26.91 43.07 10.08
N ALA A 562 -27.77 43.25 11.09
CA ALA A 562 -29.16 43.71 10.91
C ALA A 562 -29.32 45.25 11.00
N GLY A 563 -28.23 45.95 11.32
CA GLY A 563 -28.21 47.40 11.56
C GLY A 563 -27.22 48.09 10.63
N GLU A 564 -26.19 48.70 11.19
CA GLU A 564 -25.29 49.64 10.49
C GLU A 564 -24.46 49.04 9.34
N ILE A 565 -24.13 47.75 9.41
CA ILE A 565 -23.43 47.05 8.32
C ILE A 565 -24.44 46.51 7.29
N ALA A 566 -25.71 46.38 7.67
CA ALA A 566 -26.84 46.11 6.78
C ALA A 566 -26.64 44.89 5.84
N CYS A 567 -26.01 43.83 6.35
CA CYS A 567 -25.86 42.57 5.60
C CYS A 567 -27.22 41.96 5.22
N THR A 568 -28.23 42.18 6.08
CA THR A 568 -29.58 41.67 5.87
C THR A 568 -30.36 42.36 4.74
N ASP A 569 -29.87 43.47 4.19
CA ASP A 569 -30.48 44.12 3.01
C ASP A 569 -30.41 43.23 1.76
N CYS A 570 -29.46 42.29 1.74
CA CYS A 570 -29.29 41.34 0.65
C CYS A 570 -29.44 39.89 1.10
N HIS A 571 -29.08 39.56 2.35
CA HIS A 571 -29.01 38.19 2.85
C HIS A 571 -30.12 37.88 3.86
N SER A 572 -30.72 36.70 3.76
CA SER A 572 -31.47 36.14 4.88
C SER A 572 -30.54 35.83 6.05
N PHE A 573 -30.99 36.08 7.29
CA PHE A 573 -30.29 35.69 8.51
C PHE A 573 -31.28 35.45 9.67
N GLY A 574 -31.34 34.22 10.16
CA GLY A 574 -32.26 33.78 11.22
C GLY A 574 -33.70 33.57 10.74
N LYS A 575 -34.36 34.63 10.29
CA LYS A 575 -35.68 34.55 9.64
C LYS A 575 -35.50 34.60 8.13
N LYS A 576 -36.28 33.77 7.42
CA LYS A 576 -36.26 33.73 5.97
C LYS A 576 -36.89 34.99 5.39
N ASP A 577 -36.15 35.65 4.52
CA ASP A 577 -36.62 36.78 3.73
C ASP A 577 -36.85 36.31 2.27
N PRO A 578 -38.10 36.30 1.77
CA PRO A 578 -38.41 35.87 0.41
C PRO A 578 -37.85 36.82 -0.67
N ASP A 579 -37.53 38.07 -0.32
CA ASP A 579 -36.99 39.08 -1.23
C ASP A 579 -35.45 39.12 -1.21
N ALA A 580 -34.81 38.30 -0.37
CA ALA A 580 -33.37 38.22 -0.25
C ALA A 580 -32.72 37.91 -1.62
N THR A 581 -31.77 38.77 -2.01
CA THR A 581 -31.06 38.64 -3.28
C THR A 581 -29.67 38.01 -3.12
N ALA A 582 -29.35 37.39 -2.00
CA ALA A 582 -28.08 36.71 -1.77
C ALA A 582 -28.26 35.46 -0.89
N PRO A 583 -27.25 34.56 -0.84
CA PRO A 583 -27.36 33.31 -0.09
C PRO A 583 -27.72 33.51 1.39
N ASP A 584 -28.57 32.65 1.94
CA ASP A 584 -28.92 32.63 3.35
C ASP A 584 -27.68 32.40 4.21
N LEU A 585 -27.43 33.31 5.14
CA LEU A 585 -26.29 33.27 6.07
C LEU A 585 -26.60 32.51 7.36
N THR A 586 -27.84 32.04 7.54
CA THR A 586 -28.24 31.26 8.71
C THR A 586 -27.46 29.94 8.75
N GLY A 587 -26.62 29.75 9.79
CA GLY A 587 -25.73 28.61 9.87
C GLY A 587 -24.65 28.60 8.79
N TYR A 588 -24.28 29.74 8.22
CA TYR A 588 -23.25 29.86 7.17
C TYR A 588 -21.98 29.05 7.51
N GLY A 589 -21.54 28.22 6.57
CA GLY A 589 -20.36 27.37 6.76
C GLY A 589 -20.53 26.18 7.71
N SER A 590 -21.68 26.04 8.39
CA SER A 590 -21.98 24.87 9.21
C SER A 590 -22.03 23.59 8.36
N ARG A 591 -21.90 22.42 8.98
CA ARG A 591 -21.99 21.13 8.28
C ARG A 591 -23.28 21.02 7.47
N ALA A 592 -24.42 21.34 8.08
CA ALA A 592 -25.73 21.30 7.40
C ALA A 592 -25.81 22.28 6.24
N TRP A 593 -25.27 23.49 6.42
CA TRP A 593 -25.25 24.51 5.36
C TRP A 593 -24.37 24.06 4.18
N LEU A 594 -23.16 23.57 4.44
CA LEU A 594 -22.26 23.07 3.39
C LEU A 594 -22.85 21.87 2.64
N MET A 595 -23.43 20.91 3.35
CA MET A 595 -24.07 19.77 2.72
C MET A 595 -25.22 20.20 1.80
N ARG A 596 -26.07 21.13 2.25
CA ARG A 596 -27.17 21.68 1.42
C ARG A 596 -26.62 22.45 0.22
N PHE A 597 -25.60 23.27 0.42
CA PHE A 597 -24.98 24.08 -0.62
C PHE A 597 -24.34 23.22 -1.71
N ILE A 598 -23.56 22.20 -1.33
CA ILE A 598 -22.95 21.26 -2.27
C ILE A 598 -24.04 20.43 -2.97
N SER A 599 -25.09 20.04 -2.26
CA SER A 599 -26.19 19.26 -2.84
C SER A 599 -26.91 20.00 -3.97
N ASN A 600 -27.29 21.26 -3.72
CA ASN A 600 -27.91 22.11 -4.73
C ASN A 600 -27.60 23.61 -4.49
N PRO A 601 -26.54 24.16 -5.12
CA PRO A 601 -26.21 25.59 -5.01
C PRO A 601 -27.18 26.51 -5.78
N ALA A 602 -28.03 25.94 -6.64
CA ALA A 602 -29.09 26.64 -7.37
C ALA A 602 -30.43 26.66 -6.61
N HIS A 603 -30.48 26.16 -5.38
CA HIS A 603 -31.64 26.31 -4.51
C HIS A 603 -31.92 27.79 -4.20
N ALA A 604 -33.18 28.14 -3.93
CA ALA A 604 -33.62 29.51 -3.68
C ALA A 604 -32.90 30.17 -2.48
N ASP A 605 -32.57 29.37 -1.46
CA ASP A 605 -31.82 29.82 -0.28
C ASP A 605 -30.34 30.16 -0.58
N PHE A 606 -29.85 29.90 -1.80
CA PHE A 606 -28.45 30.18 -2.20
C PHE A 606 -28.39 31.13 -3.41
N TYR A 607 -27.92 30.66 -4.55
CA TYR A 607 -27.76 31.50 -5.74
C TYR A 607 -28.96 31.42 -6.69
N GLY A 608 -29.88 30.45 -6.53
CA GLY A 608 -31.03 30.32 -7.44
C GLY A 608 -30.59 30.23 -8.91
N LYS A 609 -31.31 30.94 -9.78
CA LYS A 609 -30.96 31.13 -11.21
C LYS A 609 -29.62 31.85 -11.44
N ARG A 610 -29.05 32.49 -10.41
CA ARG A 610 -27.77 33.21 -10.48
C ARG A 610 -26.58 32.33 -10.14
N ASN A 611 -26.75 31.03 -9.89
CA ASN A 611 -25.62 30.11 -9.79
C ASN A 611 -24.70 30.26 -11.04
N ASP A 612 -23.39 30.32 -10.84
CA ASP A 612 -22.42 30.53 -11.94
C ASP A 612 -22.28 29.25 -12.77
N ARG A 613 -21.56 28.26 -12.22
CA ARG A 613 -21.23 27.02 -12.91
C ARG A 613 -21.13 25.81 -11.97
N MET A 614 -21.43 25.99 -10.69
CA MET A 614 -21.32 24.91 -9.71
C MET A 614 -22.46 23.89 -9.93
N PRO A 615 -22.17 22.60 -10.14
CA PRO A 615 -23.22 21.62 -10.36
C PRO A 615 -23.99 21.34 -9.06
N ALA A 616 -25.28 21.00 -9.18
CA ALA A 616 -26.05 20.40 -8.09
C ALA A 616 -25.64 18.93 -7.94
N PHE A 617 -24.67 18.66 -7.05
CA PHE A 617 -24.01 17.36 -6.97
C PHE A 617 -24.98 16.22 -6.61
N ALA A 618 -25.92 16.47 -5.70
CA ALA A 618 -26.90 15.46 -5.30
C ALA A 618 -27.96 15.23 -6.38
N GLU A 619 -28.53 16.31 -6.96
CA GLU A 619 -29.56 16.20 -8.00
C GLU A 619 -29.03 15.55 -9.28
N LYS A 620 -27.78 15.85 -9.65
CA LYS A 620 -27.10 15.23 -10.78
C LYS A 620 -26.49 13.86 -10.47
N LYS A 621 -26.66 13.34 -9.24
CA LYS A 621 -26.09 12.05 -8.78
C LYS A 621 -24.57 11.94 -9.00
N ILE A 622 -23.87 13.07 -8.92
CA ILE A 622 -22.40 13.12 -9.00
C ILE A 622 -21.80 12.64 -7.67
N LEU A 623 -22.40 13.07 -6.55
CA LEU A 623 -22.04 12.64 -5.21
C LEU A 623 -23.30 12.24 -4.44
N ASP A 624 -23.21 11.18 -3.64
CA ASP A 624 -24.25 10.82 -2.68
C ASP A 624 -24.13 11.65 -1.39
N ALA A 625 -25.14 11.53 -0.51
CA ALA A 625 -25.18 12.28 0.74
C ALA A 625 -23.98 11.98 1.66
N LYS A 626 -23.43 10.76 1.60
CA LYS A 626 -22.28 10.34 2.40
C LYS A 626 -21.01 11.02 1.93
N ALA A 627 -20.72 11.00 0.64
CA ALA A 627 -19.58 11.66 0.04
C ALA A 627 -19.64 13.19 0.24
N ILE A 628 -20.83 13.79 0.12
CA ILE A 628 -21.03 15.21 0.42
C ILE A 628 -20.74 15.50 1.90
N GLY A 629 -21.18 14.62 2.81
CA GLY A 629 -20.86 14.71 4.24
C GLY A 629 -19.36 14.66 4.52
N LEU A 630 -18.64 13.67 3.98
CA LEU A 630 -17.19 13.53 4.14
C LEU A 630 -16.43 14.75 3.59
N LEU A 631 -16.85 15.27 2.45
CA LEU A 631 -16.28 16.48 1.86
C LEU A 631 -16.52 17.71 2.75
N ALA A 632 -17.74 17.88 3.28
CA ALA A 632 -18.07 18.96 4.19
C ALA A 632 -17.25 18.87 5.49
N ASP A 633 -17.16 17.68 6.08
CA ASP A 633 -16.39 17.43 7.31
C ASP A 633 -14.90 17.72 7.08
N TRP A 634 -14.34 17.32 5.94
CA TRP A 634 -12.96 17.64 5.58
C TRP A 634 -12.72 19.15 5.35
N LEU A 635 -13.60 19.84 4.63
CA LEU A 635 -13.47 21.30 4.43
C LEU A 635 -13.53 22.07 5.76
N ARG A 636 -14.23 21.53 6.76
CA ARG A 636 -14.40 22.11 8.10
C ARG A 636 -13.28 21.76 9.07
N GLY A 637 -12.36 20.86 8.71
CA GLY A 637 -11.36 20.37 9.66
C GLY A 637 -11.91 19.39 10.70
N GLU A 638 -13.01 18.68 10.37
CA GLU A 638 -13.75 17.82 11.30
C GLU A 638 -13.44 16.34 11.05
N TRP A 639 -12.34 15.88 11.63
CA TRP A 639 -12.00 14.46 11.71
C TRP A 639 -11.44 14.15 13.09
N TYR A 640 -11.32 12.85 13.38
CA TYR A 640 -10.59 12.38 14.55
C TYR A 640 -9.09 12.64 14.35
N GLU A 641 -8.45 13.28 15.32
CA GLU A 641 -7.00 13.40 15.40
C GLU A 641 -6.58 12.69 16.68
N PRO A 642 -5.62 11.74 16.62
CA PRO A 642 -5.12 11.12 17.84
C PRO A 642 -4.51 12.21 18.74
N PRO A 643 -4.63 12.09 20.07
CA PRO A 643 -3.98 13.01 20.98
C PRO A 643 -2.47 13.04 20.67
N LYS A 644 -1.90 14.24 20.54
CA LYS A 644 -0.45 14.39 20.34
C LYS A 644 0.26 13.65 21.46
N SER A 645 1.14 12.70 21.11
CA SER A 645 1.95 11.96 22.07
C SER A 645 2.91 12.93 22.78
N GLY A 646 2.47 13.49 23.90
CA GLY A 646 3.22 14.48 24.68
C GLY A 646 2.36 15.05 25.81
N GLY A 647 2.33 14.33 26.92
CA GLY A 647 1.61 14.73 28.14
C GLY A 647 1.32 13.59 29.12
N LYS A 648 2.29 12.70 29.34
CA LYS A 648 2.46 12.02 30.62
C LYS A 648 3.89 12.26 31.09
#